data_AF-A0A9Q8T6C8-F1
#
_entry.id   AF-A0A9Q8T6C8-F1
#
_cell.length_a   1.000
_cell.length_b   1.000
_cell.length_c   1.000
_cell.angle_alpha   90.00
_cell.angle_beta   90.00
_cell.angle_gamma   90.00
#
_symmetry.space_group_name_H-M   'P 1'
#
loop_
_entity.id
_entity.type
_entity.pdbx_description
1 polymer ?
#
loop_
_entity_poly.entity_id
_entity_poly.type
_entity_poly.pdbx_seq_one_letter_code
_entity_poly.pdbx_strand_id
1 'polypeptide(L)'
;MPMADKWPLFREMGSSSFGNPHSVLLVVLTSQDILPTREDFKTGWYLPEFVHPYNALAPHVDLVIASPKGGVAPLDPYSVEDSKDDVECQRFLKDKKDLWEKAETLSSFIGRSAEFAGVFYVGGHGPMFDLAVDQVSHSIIREFYEAGKIVSAVCHGPGALVNVKLTNGEYLVKDSEVTGFSNAEEDAYSFTDAMPFLLETELRNHGGRYVKADQPFGVKVVTSGKDGRLITGQNPPSAGVIGDVLLEAIRNHERRRTSMYNPNFIHPLAKWCRIAKPASRHSYNRRIGHLPEARCLSAGFASIFAHLASFAGMPSMQGKETQGKFFGPTEHSNCILSARKPPLTNSYSPLVRMLPAETHPATLELSWDTRARYAFFSTYIQGFTRSMGEIAYHYRNAQTLDHLSAGVEAASLAFLAVELDSPNLLLLANSSYVTAIRRLNHTLSSLDPDEAERALQTILLLDMYEKLVHRDSGKSQAWLSHAQGGLSLVGARETSIVSTPTGCQVAARLVTAVTVSCATVGDRIPPELTKARRNIGYRVKSVKWTFLGVLAQIVNLKSDIVHGRISTLDLLVKAKGLDERIDTLDKARPPSWKPKTIQVTADERVLGLSYDIYPDHYITQVSNAICTIRLILYHLLKTYVPEESRPKENTFHGTNRDSVNQMCASVPQFILPGVHKTNSLPFSPVQRLHCSTFLAPLYLINQVSEDEKVKAWVHQCLKFMWQSGRLKSAKEILYVTQTAPDLDYWTVFAMTGSYALGA
;
A
#
# COMPACT_ATOMS: atom_id res chain seq x y z
N MET A 1 1.42 38.86 45.85
CA MET A 1 2.42 39.95 45.75
C MET A 1 3.75 39.44 46.29
N PRO A 2 4.90 39.87 45.74
CA PRO A 2 5.60 39.07 44.72
C PRO A 2 7.11 38.88 44.96
N MET A 3 7.70 37.92 44.25
CA MET A 3 9.11 37.96 43.81
C MET A 3 9.20 37.35 42.41
N ALA A 4 9.03 38.19 41.39
CA ALA A 4 9.33 37.85 40.00
C ALA A 4 9.66 39.13 39.23
N ASP A 5 10.65 39.88 39.70
CA ASP A 5 11.26 40.99 38.98
C ASP A 5 12.78 40.89 39.15
N LYS A 6 13.46 40.33 38.14
CA LYS A 6 14.89 40.54 37.80
C LYS A 6 15.36 39.51 36.73
N TRP A 7 14.98 39.72 35.46
CA TRP A 7 15.84 39.42 34.30
C TRP A 7 15.26 40.01 33.00
N PRO A 8 15.74 41.17 32.52
CA PRO A 8 15.27 41.75 31.26
C PRO A 8 16.18 41.28 30.11
N LEU A 9 15.90 40.09 29.56
CA LEU A 9 16.47 39.65 28.27
C LEU A 9 15.60 38.60 27.53
N PHE A 10 14.33 38.45 27.89
CA PHE A 10 13.37 37.54 27.25
C PHE A 10 12.02 38.21 26.93
N ARG A 11 12.03 39.45 26.44
CA ARG A 11 10.81 40.20 26.10
C ARG A 11 10.59 40.48 24.61
N GLU A 12 11.27 39.74 23.72
CA GLU A 12 11.04 39.79 22.27
C GLU A 12 10.85 38.42 21.60
N MET A 13 10.35 37.43 22.33
CA MET A 13 9.77 36.21 21.72
C MET A 13 8.45 35.88 22.40
N GLY A 14 7.49 36.80 22.30
CA GLY A 14 6.10 36.55 22.63
C GLY A 14 5.35 36.03 21.41
N SER A 15 4.86 34.80 21.51
CA SER A 15 3.72 34.25 20.76
C SER A 15 3.68 34.50 19.25
N SER A 16 4.42 33.70 18.48
CA SER A 16 3.92 33.22 17.20
C SER A 16 3.51 31.76 17.38
N SER A 17 2.24 31.46 17.13
CA SER A 17 1.73 30.12 16.90
C SER A 17 2.64 29.38 15.91
N PHE A 18 3.33 28.31 16.34
CA PHE A 18 3.97 27.40 15.40
C PHE A 18 2.90 26.48 14.81
N GLY A 19 2.11 27.02 13.88
CA GLY A 19 1.49 26.21 12.83
C GLY A 19 2.60 25.64 11.94
N ASN A 20 2.35 24.49 11.29
CA ASN A 20 3.26 24.02 10.24
C ASN A 20 3.53 25.15 9.25
N PRO A 21 4.77 25.29 8.74
CA PRO A 21 4.95 26.10 7.55
C PRO A 21 4.17 25.44 6.42
N HIS A 22 3.04 26.04 6.03
CA HIS A 22 2.30 25.62 4.85
C HIS A 22 3.23 25.85 3.64
N SER A 23 3.45 24.82 2.82
CA SER A 23 4.14 24.99 1.54
C SER A 23 3.36 25.98 0.68
N VAL A 24 4.08 26.84 -0.03
CA VAL A 24 3.48 27.82 -0.95
C VAL A 24 3.72 27.37 -2.38
N LEU A 25 2.69 27.38 -3.23
CA LEU A 25 2.79 27.12 -4.67
C LEU A 25 2.46 28.39 -5.44
N LEU A 26 3.31 28.75 -6.41
CA LEU A 26 3.04 29.82 -7.35
C LEU A 26 2.17 29.27 -8.49
N VAL A 27 0.95 29.78 -8.66
CA VAL A 27 0.06 29.44 -9.76
C VAL A 27 0.08 30.57 -10.78
N VAL A 28 0.40 30.27 -12.02
CA VAL A 28 0.53 31.24 -13.09
C VAL A 28 -0.63 31.11 -14.07
N LEU A 29 -1.37 32.21 -14.23
CA LEU A 29 -2.44 32.38 -15.21
C LEU A 29 -1.94 33.27 -16.36
N THR A 30 -2.47 33.05 -17.56
CA THR A 30 -2.23 33.93 -18.71
C THR A 30 -2.81 35.33 -18.48
N SER A 31 -2.29 36.31 -19.22
CA SER A 31 -2.81 37.67 -19.38
C SER A 31 -3.30 37.94 -20.82
N GLN A 32 -3.43 36.89 -21.64
CA GLN A 32 -3.95 36.93 -23.00
C GLN A 32 -5.46 36.67 -23.01
N ASP A 33 -6.24 37.62 -23.54
CA ASP A 33 -7.72 37.58 -23.50
C ASP A 33 -8.36 37.38 -24.89
N ILE A 34 -7.56 37.36 -25.96
CA ILE A 34 -7.99 37.24 -27.37
C ILE A 34 -7.01 36.34 -28.12
N LEU A 35 -7.47 35.50 -29.06
CA LEU A 35 -6.58 34.83 -30.02
C LEU A 35 -6.12 35.84 -31.09
N PRO A 36 -4.81 36.17 -31.19
CA PRO A 36 -4.32 37.15 -32.17
C PRO A 36 -4.63 36.82 -33.63
N THR A 37 -4.80 35.53 -33.96
CA THR A 37 -5.12 35.04 -35.30
C THR A 37 -6.64 35.06 -35.59
N ARG A 38 -7.47 35.35 -34.58
CA ARG A 38 -8.93 35.40 -34.64
C ARG A 38 -9.44 36.45 -33.65
N GLU A 39 -9.43 37.73 -34.03
CA GLU A 39 -9.71 38.86 -33.13
C GLU A 39 -11.08 38.79 -32.40
N ASP A 40 -12.07 38.11 -32.99
CA ASP A 40 -13.40 37.91 -32.38
C ASP A 40 -13.44 36.78 -31.34
N PHE A 41 -12.37 35.98 -31.21
CA PHE A 41 -12.31 34.85 -30.29
C PHE A 41 -11.63 35.25 -28.98
N LYS A 42 -12.45 35.43 -27.95
CA LYS A 42 -11.99 35.57 -26.57
C LYS A 42 -11.38 34.27 -26.06
N THR A 43 -10.33 34.38 -25.25
CA THR A 43 -9.70 33.26 -24.56
C THR A 43 -9.18 33.71 -23.19
N GLY A 44 -8.44 32.85 -22.53
CA GLY A 44 -7.88 33.06 -21.22
C GLY A 44 -7.30 31.78 -20.65
N TRP A 45 -7.28 31.70 -19.33
CA TRP A 45 -7.06 30.43 -18.64
C TRP A 45 -8.35 29.59 -18.64
N TYR A 46 -8.22 28.26 -18.68
CA TYR A 46 -9.37 27.34 -18.76
C TYR A 46 -9.89 26.95 -17.37
N LEU A 47 -11.20 27.13 -17.11
CA LEU A 47 -11.77 27.10 -15.76
C LEU A 47 -11.50 25.79 -14.98
N PRO A 48 -11.91 24.60 -15.46
CA PRO A 48 -11.60 23.32 -14.81
C PRO A 48 -10.11 23.08 -14.52
N GLU A 49 -9.22 23.62 -15.35
CA GLU A 49 -7.77 23.44 -15.23
C GLU A 49 -7.14 24.24 -14.09
N PHE A 50 -7.86 25.24 -13.56
CA PHE A 50 -7.50 25.86 -12.29
C PHE A 50 -8.31 25.28 -11.13
N VAL A 51 -9.62 25.09 -11.31
CA VAL A 51 -10.54 24.69 -10.24
C VAL A 51 -10.21 23.31 -9.66
N HIS A 52 -10.00 22.30 -10.51
CA HIS A 52 -9.76 20.94 -10.00
C HIS A 52 -8.42 20.84 -9.27
N PRO A 53 -7.29 21.39 -9.78
CA PRO A 53 -6.06 21.48 -8.99
C PRO A 53 -6.22 22.33 -7.73
N TYR A 54 -6.93 23.46 -7.80
CA TYR A 54 -7.17 24.31 -6.64
C TYR A 54 -7.88 23.53 -5.52
N ASN A 55 -8.93 22.78 -5.85
CA ASN A 55 -9.68 21.99 -4.87
C ASN A 55 -8.81 20.91 -4.22
N ALA A 56 -7.87 20.32 -4.96
CA ALA A 56 -6.91 19.35 -4.44
C ALA A 56 -5.79 20.00 -3.59
N LEU A 57 -5.36 21.21 -3.95
CA LEU A 57 -4.16 21.85 -3.38
C LEU A 57 -4.46 22.82 -2.24
N ALA A 58 -5.45 23.70 -2.40
CA ALA A 58 -5.76 24.78 -1.45
C ALA A 58 -6.02 24.33 0.00
N PRO A 59 -6.57 23.12 0.28
CA PRO A 59 -6.68 22.63 1.66
C PRO A 59 -5.34 22.29 2.32
N HIS A 60 -4.24 22.25 1.57
CA HIS A 60 -2.95 21.71 2.00
C HIS A 60 -1.76 22.64 1.73
N VAL A 61 -1.87 23.50 0.72
CA VAL A 61 -0.81 24.32 0.17
C VAL A 61 -1.36 25.72 -0.04
N ASP A 62 -0.63 26.73 0.40
CA ASP A 62 -0.98 28.12 0.12
C ASP A 62 -0.74 28.41 -1.35
N LEU A 63 -1.73 28.97 -2.03
CA LEU A 63 -1.65 29.28 -3.46
C LEU A 63 -1.49 30.78 -3.65
N VAL A 64 -0.38 31.18 -4.25
CA VAL A 64 -0.16 32.56 -4.70
C VAL A 64 -0.43 32.60 -6.19
N ILE A 65 -1.41 33.41 -6.59
CA ILE A 65 -1.85 33.50 -7.98
C ILE A 65 -1.17 34.68 -8.63
N ALA A 66 -0.54 34.45 -9.77
CA ALA A 66 0.15 35.48 -10.52
C ALA A 66 -0.21 35.43 -12.00
N SER A 67 -0.06 36.55 -12.68
CA SER A 67 -0.15 36.64 -14.14
C SER A 67 0.88 37.64 -14.66
N PRO A 68 1.27 37.58 -15.95
CA PRO A 68 2.24 38.52 -16.51
C PRO A 68 1.91 40.00 -16.24
N LYS A 69 0.63 40.40 -16.35
CA LYS A 69 0.19 41.78 -16.12
C LYS A 69 -0.24 42.06 -14.67
N GLY A 70 -0.48 41.03 -13.85
CA GLY A 70 -1.18 41.17 -12.58
C GLY A 70 -2.62 41.68 -12.74
N GLY A 71 -3.34 41.88 -11.63
CA GLY A 71 -4.73 42.27 -11.64
C GLY A 71 -5.63 41.17 -12.22
N VAL A 72 -6.55 41.54 -13.12
CA VAL A 72 -7.53 40.60 -13.68
C VAL A 72 -6.89 39.71 -14.74
N ALA A 73 -6.67 38.44 -14.40
CA ALA A 73 -6.30 37.40 -15.36
C ALA A 73 -7.54 36.94 -16.15
N PRO A 74 -7.54 37.03 -17.49
CA PRO A 74 -8.70 36.72 -18.33
C PRO A 74 -9.06 35.25 -18.24
N LEU A 75 -10.32 34.99 -17.89
CA LEU A 75 -10.91 33.66 -17.88
C LEU A 75 -11.51 33.35 -19.25
N ASP A 76 -11.26 32.15 -19.77
CA ASP A 76 -11.82 31.71 -21.05
C ASP A 76 -13.34 31.52 -20.94
N PRO A 77 -14.17 32.28 -21.68
CA PRO A 77 -15.63 32.19 -21.60
C PRO A 77 -16.18 30.87 -22.16
N TYR A 78 -15.48 30.22 -23.10
CA TYR A 78 -15.88 28.89 -23.57
C TYR A 78 -15.75 27.87 -22.45
N SER A 79 -14.67 27.94 -21.66
CA SER A 79 -14.48 27.03 -20.52
C SER A 79 -15.55 27.16 -19.43
N VAL A 80 -16.16 28.35 -19.29
CA VAL A 80 -17.30 28.58 -18.38
C VAL A 80 -18.55 27.87 -18.88
N GLU A 81 -18.85 28.00 -20.19
CA GLU A 81 -20.00 27.34 -20.80
C GLU A 81 -19.84 25.81 -20.83
N ASP A 82 -18.65 25.32 -21.18
CA ASP A 82 -18.34 23.89 -21.26
C ASP A 82 -18.41 23.19 -19.88
N SER A 83 -18.21 23.96 -18.79
CA SER A 83 -18.27 23.47 -17.41
C SER A 83 -19.52 23.92 -16.63
N LYS A 84 -20.59 24.31 -17.33
CA LYS A 84 -21.85 24.75 -16.68
C LYS A 84 -22.48 23.70 -15.75
N ASP A 85 -22.29 22.42 -16.07
CA ASP A 85 -22.82 21.29 -15.30
C ASP A 85 -21.85 20.82 -14.20
N ASP A 86 -20.64 21.39 -14.13
CA ASP A 86 -19.67 21.13 -13.07
C ASP A 86 -19.94 22.05 -11.87
N VAL A 87 -20.56 21.46 -10.84
CA VAL A 87 -20.93 22.15 -9.59
C VAL A 87 -19.72 22.79 -8.90
N GLU A 88 -18.54 22.19 -8.99
CA GLU A 88 -17.33 22.75 -8.36
C GLU A 88 -16.87 24.01 -9.09
N CYS A 89 -16.88 23.99 -10.42
CA CYS A 89 -16.57 25.15 -11.25
C CYS A 89 -17.56 26.30 -11.03
N GLN A 90 -18.87 26.01 -10.99
CA GLN A 90 -19.87 27.04 -10.75
C GLN A 90 -19.77 27.67 -9.35
N ARG A 91 -19.48 26.84 -8.32
CA ARG A 91 -19.24 27.35 -6.96
C ARG A 91 -17.97 28.21 -6.91
N PHE A 92 -16.88 27.77 -7.55
CA PHE A 92 -15.64 28.53 -7.60
C PHE A 92 -15.81 29.89 -8.28
N LEU A 93 -16.54 29.92 -9.40
CA LEU A 93 -16.88 31.17 -10.10
C LEU A 93 -17.58 32.18 -9.19
N LYS A 94 -18.45 31.70 -8.30
CA LYS A 94 -19.18 32.57 -7.37
C LYS A 94 -18.31 33.03 -6.21
N ASP A 95 -17.56 32.10 -5.62
CA ASP A 95 -16.99 32.27 -4.28
C ASP A 95 -15.51 32.70 -4.30
N LYS A 96 -14.82 32.58 -5.44
CA LYS A 96 -13.35 32.69 -5.51
C LYS A 96 -12.81 33.66 -6.57
N LYS A 97 -13.65 34.59 -7.07
CA LYS A 97 -13.28 35.61 -8.07
C LYS A 97 -12.00 36.39 -7.79
N ASP A 98 -11.82 36.73 -6.52
CA ASP A 98 -10.63 37.45 -6.05
C ASP A 98 -9.30 36.77 -6.44
N LEU A 99 -9.27 35.44 -6.59
CA LEU A 99 -8.04 34.72 -6.93
C LEU A 99 -7.48 35.09 -8.31
N TRP A 100 -8.34 35.37 -9.30
CA TRP A 100 -7.90 35.77 -10.63
C TRP A 100 -8.16 37.25 -10.92
N GLU A 101 -9.03 37.93 -10.17
CA GLU A 101 -9.25 39.38 -10.31
C GLU A 101 -8.15 40.22 -9.65
N LYS A 102 -7.43 39.63 -8.68
CA LYS A 102 -6.36 40.27 -7.91
C LYS A 102 -5.05 39.47 -7.99
N ALA A 103 -4.75 38.89 -9.16
CA ALA A 103 -3.51 38.17 -9.34
C ALA A 103 -2.30 39.10 -9.18
N GLU A 104 -1.23 38.60 -8.56
CA GLU A 104 0.02 39.33 -8.42
C GLU A 104 0.74 39.46 -9.77
N THR A 105 1.53 40.51 -9.96
CA THR A 105 2.35 40.64 -11.18
C THR A 105 3.49 39.61 -11.14
N LEU A 106 3.60 38.77 -12.18
CA LEU A 106 4.55 37.65 -12.24
C LEU A 106 6.01 38.08 -12.03
N SER A 107 6.41 39.25 -12.53
CA SER A 107 7.77 39.77 -12.37
C SER A 107 8.17 40.04 -10.92
N SER A 108 7.21 40.16 -10.00
CA SER A 108 7.48 40.31 -8.56
C SER A 108 8.04 39.04 -7.88
N PHE A 109 8.08 37.91 -8.59
CA PHE A 109 8.56 36.62 -8.09
C PHE A 109 9.95 36.21 -8.60
N ILE A 110 10.62 37.05 -9.40
CA ILE A 110 12.01 36.80 -9.81
C ILE A 110 12.91 36.75 -8.57
N GLY A 111 13.73 35.70 -8.47
CA GLY A 111 14.66 35.48 -7.36
C GLY A 111 14.01 34.94 -6.08
N ARG A 112 12.71 34.60 -6.12
CA ARG A 112 11.92 34.19 -4.94
C ARG A 112 11.56 32.71 -4.95
N SER A 113 12.12 31.88 -5.83
CA SER A 113 11.89 30.42 -5.88
C SER A 113 12.13 29.71 -4.53
N ALA A 114 12.97 30.29 -3.66
CA ALA A 114 13.21 29.78 -2.32
C ALA A 114 11.95 29.74 -1.43
N GLU A 115 11.03 30.68 -1.63
CA GLU A 115 9.75 30.84 -0.91
C GLU A 115 8.71 29.79 -1.30
N PHE A 116 8.85 29.21 -2.50
CA PHE A 116 7.85 28.32 -3.08
C PHE A 116 8.33 26.86 -3.13
N ALA A 117 7.39 25.93 -3.03
CA ALA A 117 7.61 24.51 -3.29
C ALA A 117 7.72 24.20 -4.80
N GLY A 118 7.04 25.00 -5.63
CA GLY A 118 7.01 24.83 -7.07
C GLY A 118 6.19 25.92 -7.76
N VAL A 119 6.12 25.82 -9.08
CA VAL A 119 5.30 26.67 -9.95
C VAL A 119 4.38 25.80 -10.82
N PHE A 120 3.11 26.20 -10.95
CA PHE A 120 2.10 25.53 -11.74
C PHE A 120 1.47 26.48 -12.77
N TYR A 121 1.54 26.11 -14.05
CA TYR A 121 0.99 26.85 -15.17
C TYR A 121 -0.35 26.25 -15.61
N VAL A 122 -1.41 27.03 -15.46
CA VAL A 122 -2.76 26.66 -15.92
C VAL A 122 -2.83 26.79 -17.44
N GLY A 123 -3.57 25.89 -18.11
CA GLY A 123 -3.78 25.94 -19.55
C GLY A 123 -4.96 26.83 -19.96
N GLY A 124 -5.65 26.44 -21.03
CA GLY A 124 -6.39 27.36 -21.93
C GLY A 124 -5.51 27.85 -23.08
N HIS A 125 -6.06 28.42 -24.15
CA HIS A 125 -5.25 28.78 -25.32
C HIS A 125 -4.32 29.99 -25.10
N GLY A 126 -4.61 30.86 -24.12
CA GLY A 126 -3.82 32.08 -23.84
C GLY A 126 -2.31 31.87 -23.62
N PRO A 127 -1.86 30.93 -22.76
CA PRO A 127 -0.45 30.59 -22.53
C PRO A 127 0.41 30.38 -23.78
N MET A 128 -0.18 29.96 -24.91
CA MET A 128 0.56 29.77 -26.16
C MET A 128 1.07 31.10 -26.75
N PHE A 129 0.45 32.22 -26.39
CA PHE A 129 0.72 33.54 -26.99
C PHE A 129 1.54 34.45 -26.10
N ASP A 130 1.27 34.47 -24.79
CA ASP A 130 2.01 35.32 -23.87
C ASP A 130 3.10 34.55 -23.12
N LEU A 131 2.75 33.48 -22.41
CA LEU A 131 3.67 32.75 -21.55
C LEU A 131 4.74 31.97 -22.30
N ALA A 132 4.47 31.53 -23.55
CA ALA A 132 5.42 30.83 -24.41
C ALA A 132 6.59 31.70 -24.93
N VAL A 133 6.45 33.03 -24.84
CA VAL A 133 7.45 34.00 -25.32
C VAL A 133 7.91 34.97 -24.21
N ASP A 134 7.23 34.99 -23.07
CA ASP A 134 7.54 35.85 -21.94
C ASP A 134 8.87 35.46 -21.27
N GLN A 135 9.84 36.36 -21.36
CA GLN A 135 11.18 36.14 -20.79
C GLN A 135 11.14 36.11 -19.26
N VAL A 136 10.19 36.79 -18.63
CA VAL A 136 10.02 36.74 -17.17
C VAL A 136 9.56 35.35 -16.76
N SER A 137 8.49 34.83 -17.36
CA SER A 137 8.02 33.45 -17.19
C SER A 137 9.14 32.44 -17.40
N HIS A 138 9.88 32.54 -18.51
CA HIS A 138 11.00 31.63 -18.77
C HIS A 138 12.10 31.70 -17.70
N SER A 139 12.41 32.89 -17.20
CA SER A 139 13.40 33.07 -16.14
C SER A 139 12.96 32.43 -14.82
N ILE A 140 11.69 32.56 -14.45
CA ILE A 140 11.10 31.97 -13.25
C ILE A 140 11.08 30.44 -13.38
N ILE A 141 10.66 29.90 -14.52
CA ILE A 141 10.66 28.44 -14.75
C ILE A 141 12.07 27.86 -14.62
N ARG A 142 13.07 28.51 -15.26
CA ARG A 142 14.47 28.11 -15.14
C ARG A 142 14.93 28.16 -13.69
N GLU A 143 14.69 29.27 -13.01
CA GLU A 143 15.07 29.48 -11.62
C GLU A 143 14.50 28.38 -10.73
N PHE A 144 13.19 28.12 -10.82
CA PHE A 144 12.52 27.08 -10.06
C PHE A 144 13.11 25.70 -10.35
N TYR A 145 13.28 25.33 -11.61
CA TYR A 145 13.80 24.02 -11.98
C TYR A 145 15.25 23.80 -11.49
N GLU A 146 16.12 24.80 -11.67
CA GLU A 146 17.53 24.73 -11.28
C GLU A 146 17.71 24.81 -9.76
N ALA A 147 16.82 25.52 -9.05
CA ALA A 147 16.72 25.48 -7.59
C ALA A 147 16.12 24.17 -7.06
N GLY A 148 15.84 23.21 -7.94
CA GLY A 148 15.30 21.90 -7.58
C GLY A 148 13.84 21.95 -7.13
N LYS A 149 13.08 22.98 -7.50
CA LYS A 149 11.64 23.09 -7.26
C LYS A 149 10.84 22.37 -8.34
N ILE A 150 9.56 22.16 -8.06
CA ILE A 150 8.64 21.54 -9.00
C ILE A 150 8.25 22.56 -10.07
N VAL A 151 8.23 22.13 -11.32
CA VAL A 151 7.69 22.87 -12.46
C VAL A 151 6.57 22.03 -13.06
N SER A 152 5.38 22.59 -13.14
CA SER A 152 4.23 21.88 -13.68
C SER A 152 3.35 22.70 -14.59
N ALA A 153 2.65 22.03 -15.49
CA ALA A 153 1.73 22.65 -16.43
C ALA A 153 0.69 21.67 -16.97
N VAL A 154 -0.49 22.14 -17.39
CA VAL A 154 -1.54 21.29 -17.97
C VAL A 154 -2.08 21.85 -19.28
N CYS A 155 -2.52 20.98 -20.19
CA CYS A 155 -3.15 21.33 -21.46
C CYS A 155 -2.22 22.15 -22.36
N HIS A 156 -2.54 23.42 -22.61
CA HIS A 156 -1.67 24.38 -23.32
C HIS A 156 -0.67 25.11 -22.41
N GLY A 157 -0.79 25.00 -21.08
CA GLY A 157 0.17 25.52 -20.12
C GLY A 157 1.63 25.11 -20.38
N PRO A 158 1.93 23.87 -20.84
CA PRO A 158 3.27 23.48 -21.28
C PRO A 158 3.85 24.34 -22.42
N GLY A 159 3.03 25.14 -23.11
CA GLY A 159 3.51 26.19 -24.02
C GLY A 159 4.50 27.15 -23.35
N ALA A 160 4.31 27.45 -22.06
CA ALA A 160 5.26 28.25 -21.27
C ALA A 160 6.63 27.58 -21.07
N LEU A 161 6.70 26.26 -21.19
CA LEU A 161 7.92 25.46 -20.96
C LEU A 161 8.74 25.28 -22.24
N VAL A 162 8.10 25.40 -23.41
CA VAL A 162 8.64 24.93 -24.69
C VAL A 162 9.95 25.62 -25.06
N ASN A 163 10.08 26.91 -24.75
CA ASN A 163 11.23 27.75 -25.10
C ASN A 163 12.19 27.97 -23.92
N VAL A 164 11.93 27.35 -22.76
CA VAL A 164 12.80 27.50 -21.60
C VAL A 164 14.09 26.75 -21.83
N LYS A 165 15.20 27.50 -21.89
CA LYS A 165 16.55 26.93 -21.83
C LYS A 165 17.08 26.98 -20.41
N LEU A 166 17.79 25.95 -19.97
CA LEU A 166 18.56 25.93 -18.73
C LEU A 166 19.87 26.71 -18.90
N THR A 167 20.58 26.96 -17.79
CA THR A 167 21.87 27.66 -17.77
C THR A 167 22.94 26.92 -18.58
N ASN A 168 22.79 25.61 -18.81
CA ASN A 168 23.65 24.84 -19.70
C ASN A 168 23.37 25.06 -21.21
N GLY A 169 22.38 25.88 -21.56
CA GLY A 169 21.98 26.19 -22.93
C GLY A 169 21.02 25.20 -23.58
N GLU A 170 20.72 24.08 -22.93
CA GLU A 170 19.77 23.07 -23.41
C GLU A 170 18.33 23.43 -23.05
N TYR A 171 17.36 22.97 -23.85
CA TYR A 171 15.94 23.10 -23.51
C TYR A 171 15.60 22.29 -22.28
N LEU A 172 14.76 22.85 -21.39
CA LEU A 172 14.25 22.20 -20.19
C LEU A 172 13.60 20.84 -20.49
N VAL A 173 12.87 20.76 -21.60
CA VAL A 173 12.12 19.56 -22.00
C VAL A 173 13.00 18.50 -22.66
N LYS A 174 14.25 18.82 -23.03
CA LYS A 174 15.15 17.90 -23.72
C LYS A 174 15.32 16.62 -22.90
N ASP A 175 15.16 15.48 -23.58
CA ASP A 175 15.27 14.13 -23.01
C ASP A 175 14.33 13.85 -21.81
N SER A 176 13.30 14.67 -21.61
CA SER A 176 12.26 14.45 -20.61
C SER A 176 11.00 13.94 -21.28
N GLU A 177 10.29 13.00 -20.63
CA GLU A 177 8.93 12.67 -21.07
C GLU A 177 8.00 13.82 -20.73
N VAL A 178 7.20 14.26 -21.68
CA VAL A 178 6.28 15.39 -21.51
C VAL A 178 4.96 15.08 -22.19
N THR A 179 3.90 15.77 -21.77
CA THR A 179 2.61 15.78 -22.45
C THR A 179 2.06 17.21 -22.43
N GLY A 180 0.96 17.43 -23.13
CA GLY A 180 0.28 18.71 -23.30
C GLY A 180 -0.88 18.51 -24.27
N PHE A 181 -1.57 19.57 -24.67
CA PHE A 181 -2.65 19.41 -25.63
C PHE A 181 -2.10 18.85 -26.96
N SER A 182 -2.70 17.76 -27.44
CA SER A 182 -2.19 17.06 -28.62
C SER A 182 -2.62 17.73 -29.92
N ASN A 183 -1.84 17.53 -30.98
CA ASN A 183 -2.21 18.05 -32.30
C ASN A 183 -3.58 17.53 -32.76
N ALA A 184 -3.89 16.27 -32.43
CA ALA A 184 -5.18 15.66 -32.76
C ALA A 184 -6.36 16.30 -32.01
N GLU A 185 -6.12 16.75 -30.77
CA GLU A 185 -7.13 17.49 -30.01
C GLU A 185 -7.27 18.92 -30.55
N GLU A 186 -6.17 19.58 -30.95
CA GLU A 186 -6.20 20.90 -31.59
C GLU A 186 -6.96 20.89 -32.93
N ASP A 187 -6.71 19.88 -33.75
CA ASP A 187 -7.41 19.65 -35.02
C ASP A 187 -8.91 19.41 -34.78
N ALA A 188 -9.27 18.66 -33.73
CA ALA A 188 -10.67 18.39 -33.39
C ALA A 188 -11.46 19.66 -33.03
N TYR A 189 -10.79 20.67 -32.47
CA TYR A 189 -11.39 21.99 -32.22
C TYR A 189 -11.21 22.97 -33.40
N SER A 190 -10.51 22.59 -34.47
CA SER A 190 -10.23 23.44 -35.63
C SER A 190 -9.48 24.74 -35.27
N PHE A 191 -8.54 24.67 -34.32
CA PHE A 191 -7.69 25.79 -33.91
C PHE A 191 -6.23 25.66 -34.37
N THR A 192 -5.88 24.61 -35.11
CA THR A 192 -4.53 24.35 -35.62
C THR A 192 -3.91 25.56 -36.33
N ASP A 193 -4.64 26.18 -37.26
CA ASP A 193 -4.17 27.37 -38.00
C ASP A 193 -4.17 28.66 -37.16
N ALA A 194 -4.84 28.64 -36.00
CA ALA A 194 -4.92 29.78 -35.10
C ALA A 194 -3.77 29.80 -34.08
N MET A 195 -3.10 28.67 -33.86
CA MET A 195 -2.02 28.55 -32.89
C MET A 195 -0.69 29.09 -33.45
N PRO A 196 0.14 29.75 -32.62
CA PRO A 196 1.43 30.29 -33.07
C PRO A 196 2.44 29.18 -33.39
N PHE A 197 2.24 28.01 -32.78
CA PHE A 197 2.90 26.75 -33.05
C PHE A 197 2.03 25.62 -32.48
N LEU A 198 2.22 24.39 -32.95
CA LEU A 198 1.54 23.23 -32.38
C LEU A 198 2.34 22.68 -31.20
N LEU A 199 1.72 22.64 -30.02
CA LEU A 199 2.40 22.33 -28.76
C LEU A 199 3.09 20.96 -28.77
N GLU A 200 2.37 19.92 -29.19
CA GLU A 200 2.93 18.56 -29.28
C GLU A 200 4.12 18.49 -30.26
N THR A 201 4.04 19.20 -31.38
CA THR A 201 5.14 19.26 -32.37
C THR A 201 6.35 19.98 -31.77
N GLU A 202 6.15 21.13 -31.15
CA GLU A 202 7.25 21.97 -30.68
C GLU A 202 7.96 21.38 -29.45
N LEU A 203 7.22 20.72 -28.55
CA LEU A 203 7.82 19.93 -27.47
C LEU A 203 8.75 18.84 -28.01
N ARG A 204 8.42 18.20 -29.14
CA ARG A 204 9.31 17.22 -29.79
C ARG A 204 10.50 17.89 -30.47
N ASN A 205 10.29 19.01 -31.17
CA ASN A 205 11.37 19.75 -31.84
C ASN A 205 12.47 20.16 -30.86
N HIS A 206 12.10 20.50 -29.62
CA HIS A 206 13.04 20.83 -28.54
C HIS A 206 13.53 19.61 -27.73
N GLY A 207 13.34 18.40 -28.25
CA GLY A 207 13.92 17.16 -27.71
C GLY A 207 13.08 16.49 -26.62
N GLY A 208 11.85 16.93 -26.38
CA GLY A 208 10.92 16.28 -25.46
C GLY A 208 10.38 14.96 -26.01
N ARG A 209 10.35 13.92 -25.16
CA ARG A 209 9.69 12.64 -25.47
C ARG A 209 8.21 12.76 -25.21
N TYR A 210 7.50 13.35 -26.17
CA TYR A 210 6.07 13.58 -26.05
C TYR A 210 5.28 12.26 -25.99
N VAL A 211 4.46 12.10 -24.95
CA VAL A 211 3.52 10.98 -24.76
C VAL A 211 2.10 11.51 -24.61
N LYS A 212 1.11 10.72 -25.00
CA LYS A 212 -0.33 11.05 -24.88
C LYS A 212 -1.15 9.84 -24.50
N ALA A 213 -2.40 10.06 -24.10
CA ALA A 213 -3.41 9.02 -23.94
C ALA A 213 -3.68 8.29 -25.27
N ASP A 214 -4.22 7.08 -25.17
CA ASP A 214 -4.52 6.24 -26.34
C ASP A 214 -5.61 6.84 -27.24
N GLN A 215 -6.45 7.73 -26.70
CA GLN A 215 -7.50 8.45 -27.42
C GLN A 215 -7.44 9.95 -27.08
N PRO A 216 -7.81 10.85 -28.02
CA PRO A 216 -8.03 12.26 -27.74
C PRO A 216 -8.96 12.46 -26.54
N PHE A 217 -8.70 13.49 -25.74
CA PHE A 217 -9.42 13.82 -24.51
C PHE A 217 -9.31 12.76 -23.40
N GLY A 218 -8.44 11.76 -23.56
CA GLY A 218 -8.10 10.82 -22.51
C GLY A 218 -7.21 11.45 -21.44
N VAL A 219 -7.31 10.95 -20.20
CA VAL A 219 -6.52 11.43 -19.07
C VAL A 219 -5.06 10.98 -19.21
N LYS A 220 -4.12 11.93 -19.16
CA LYS A 220 -2.68 11.65 -19.15
C LYS A 220 -1.93 12.71 -18.35
N VAL A 221 -1.19 12.25 -17.35
CA VAL A 221 -0.22 13.05 -16.59
C VAL A 221 1.13 12.35 -16.67
N VAL A 222 2.19 13.13 -16.79
CA VAL A 222 3.57 12.67 -16.88
C VAL A 222 4.39 13.35 -15.80
N THR A 223 5.19 12.57 -15.08
CA THR A 223 6.17 13.07 -14.12
C THR A 223 7.56 12.64 -14.59
N SER A 224 8.42 13.61 -14.88
CA SER A 224 9.73 13.40 -15.50
C SER A 224 10.75 14.44 -15.02
N GLY A 225 11.82 14.64 -15.79
CA GLY A 225 12.93 15.51 -15.42
C GLY A 225 13.75 14.97 -14.24
N LYS A 226 14.81 15.70 -13.86
CA LYS A 226 15.68 15.28 -12.77
C LYS A 226 14.89 15.16 -11.46
N ASP A 227 14.95 13.99 -10.84
CA ASP A 227 14.26 13.62 -9.60
C ASP A 227 12.72 13.73 -9.60
N GLY A 228 12.09 13.74 -10.79
CA GLY A 228 10.63 13.76 -10.97
C GLY A 228 10.00 15.14 -10.77
N ARG A 229 10.72 16.22 -11.11
CA ARG A 229 10.30 17.60 -10.83
C ARG A 229 9.56 18.31 -11.97
N LEU A 230 9.54 17.71 -13.17
CA LEU A 230 8.77 18.23 -14.30
C LEU A 230 7.45 17.45 -14.41
N ILE A 231 6.31 18.11 -14.25
CA ILE A 231 5.00 17.47 -14.22
C ILE A 231 4.09 18.10 -15.27
N THR A 232 3.67 17.33 -16.26
CA THR A 232 2.81 17.85 -17.34
C THR A 232 1.52 17.04 -17.47
N GLY A 233 0.39 17.70 -17.72
CA GLY A 233 -0.91 17.07 -17.98
C GLY A 233 -1.44 17.41 -19.38
N GLN A 234 -2.17 16.47 -20.01
CA GLN A 234 -2.49 16.58 -21.44
C GLN A 234 -3.62 17.57 -21.76
N ASN A 235 -4.68 17.63 -20.97
CA ASN A 235 -5.97 18.25 -21.36
C ASN A 235 -6.85 18.52 -20.12
N PRO A 236 -8.04 19.14 -20.23
CA PRO A 236 -8.88 19.43 -19.08
C PRO A 236 -9.26 18.21 -18.22
N PRO A 237 -9.57 17.02 -18.77
CA PRO A 237 -9.78 15.81 -17.97
C PRO A 237 -8.59 15.40 -17.09
N SER A 238 -7.39 15.86 -17.42
CA SER A 238 -6.17 15.61 -16.66
C SER A 238 -5.97 16.57 -15.47
N ALA A 239 -6.80 17.61 -15.35
CA ALA A 239 -6.68 18.67 -14.33
C ALA A 239 -6.85 18.15 -12.90
N GLY A 240 -7.84 17.30 -12.62
CA GLY A 240 -7.97 16.70 -11.29
C GLY A 240 -6.73 15.87 -10.90
N VAL A 241 -6.27 15.03 -11.83
CA VAL A 241 -5.12 14.13 -11.60
C VAL A 241 -3.81 14.93 -11.42
N ILE A 242 -3.60 16.02 -12.17
CA ILE A 242 -2.38 16.82 -11.99
C ILE A 242 -2.36 17.51 -10.61
N GLY A 243 -3.52 17.91 -10.07
CA GLY A 243 -3.64 18.44 -8.71
C GLY A 243 -3.15 17.45 -7.65
N ASP A 244 -3.60 16.19 -7.73
CA ASP A 244 -3.17 15.12 -6.82
C ASP A 244 -1.67 14.83 -6.93
N VAL A 245 -1.15 14.76 -8.17
CA VAL A 245 0.26 14.52 -8.45
C VAL A 245 1.14 15.67 -7.96
N LEU A 246 0.69 16.93 -8.11
CA LEU A 246 1.37 18.11 -7.59
C LEU A 246 1.46 18.11 -6.08
N LEU A 247 0.36 17.80 -5.40
CA LEU A 247 0.32 17.70 -3.95
C LEU A 247 1.30 16.63 -3.44
N GLU A 248 1.34 15.47 -4.10
CA GLU A 248 2.31 14.43 -3.76
C GLU A 248 3.76 14.89 -4.00
N ALA A 249 4.02 15.56 -5.13
CA ALA A 249 5.34 16.08 -5.46
C ALA A 249 5.83 17.11 -4.44
N ILE A 250 4.98 18.06 -4.03
CA ILE A 250 5.29 19.08 -3.01
C ILE A 250 5.66 18.39 -1.70
N ARG A 251 4.85 17.43 -1.24
CA ARG A 251 5.12 16.66 -0.02
C ARG A 251 6.41 15.83 -0.13
N ASN A 252 6.75 15.32 -1.31
CA ASN A 252 8.01 14.61 -1.56
C ASN A 252 9.21 15.55 -1.46
N HIS A 253 9.08 16.77 -2.01
CA HIS A 253 10.11 17.80 -1.98
C HIS A 253 10.41 18.26 -0.55
N GLU A 254 9.39 18.53 0.26
CA GLU A 254 9.54 18.89 1.68
C GLU A 254 10.25 17.80 2.49
N ARG A 255 9.91 16.52 2.24
CA ARG A 255 10.55 15.36 2.89
C ARG A 255 12.02 15.21 2.53
N ARG A 256 12.41 15.52 1.30
CA ARG A 256 13.83 15.52 0.89
C ARG A 256 14.58 16.67 1.56
N ARG A 257 13.95 17.85 1.69
CA ARG A 257 14.54 19.03 2.33
C ARG A 257 14.76 18.83 3.84
N THR A 258 13.85 18.16 4.53
CA THR A 258 13.98 17.76 5.94
C THR A 258 14.98 16.62 6.16
N SER A 259 15.12 15.70 5.20
CA SER A 259 16.15 14.65 5.20
C SER A 259 17.58 15.22 5.02
N MET A 260 17.74 16.27 4.19
CA MET A 260 19.04 16.88 3.90
C MET A 260 19.59 17.77 5.02
N TYR A 261 18.75 18.17 5.99
CA TYR A 261 19.17 18.90 7.20
C TYR A 261 19.52 17.97 8.38
N ASN A 262 19.61 16.66 8.14
CA ASN A 262 20.13 15.70 9.09
C ASN A 262 21.53 15.25 8.63
N PRO A 263 22.62 15.63 9.32
CA PRO A 263 24.00 15.40 8.84
C PRO A 263 24.46 13.93 8.81
N ASN A 264 23.55 12.96 8.91
CA ASN A 264 23.86 11.53 9.11
C ASN A 264 23.41 10.56 7.99
N PHE A 265 23.11 11.03 6.78
CA PHE A 265 22.74 10.12 5.67
C PHE A 265 23.63 10.26 4.43
N ILE A 266 24.61 9.34 4.30
CA ILE A 266 25.27 8.98 3.04
C ILE A 266 24.92 7.52 2.72
N HIS A 267 24.55 7.26 1.46
CA HIS A 267 24.35 5.93 0.85
C HIS A 267 25.50 4.96 1.17
N PRO A 268 25.25 3.64 1.30
CA PRO A 268 25.77 2.76 0.24
C PRO A 268 24.88 1.55 -0.08
N LEU A 269 24.45 1.48 -1.34
CA LEU A 269 24.28 0.22 -2.08
C LEU A 269 25.67 -0.27 -2.48
N ALA A 270 26.37 -0.94 -1.57
CA ALA A 270 27.49 -1.81 -1.93
C ALA A 270 27.81 -2.76 -0.76
N LYS A 271 27.80 -4.06 -1.08
CA LYS A 271 28.66 -5.09 -0.47
C LYS A 271 28.23 -5.67 0.89
N TRP A 272 27.22 -6.54 0.94
CA TRP A 272 27.14 -7.58 1.99
C TRP A 272 26.69 -8.94 1.44
N CYS A 273 27.67 -9.74 1.03
CA CYS A 273 27.63 -11.20 0.95
C CYS A 273 28.43 -11.73 2.15
N ARG A 274 27.88 -12.69 2.90
CA ARG A 274 28.42 -13.32 4.15
C ARG A 274 28.29 -12.38 5.35
N ILE A 275 27.59 -12.72 6.43
CA ILE A 275 27.97 -13.73 7.43
C ILE A 275 26.69 -14.18 8.16
N ALA A 276 26.53 -15.51 8.31
CA ALA A 276 25.60 -16.13 9.23
C ALA A 276 26.40 -16.84 10.33
N LYS A 277 26.14 -16.55 11.60
CA LYS A 277 25.94 -17.52 12.71
C LYS A 277 25.73 -16.82 14.07
N PRO A 278 25.07 -17.49 15.05
CA PRO A 278 24.50 -16.87 16.25
C PRO A 278 25.35 -17.07 17.51
N ALA A 279 25.21 -16.19 18.50
CA ALA A 279 25.73 -16.40 19.85
C ALA A 279 24.76 -15.95 20.96
N SER A 280 24.22 -16.98 21.64
CA SER A 280 23.95 -17.14 23.08
C SER A 280 23.48 -15.97 23.98
N ARG A 281 22.26 -16.17 24.51
CA ARG A 281 21.78 -15.99 25.91
C ARG A 281 22.75 -15.34 26.90
N HIS A 282 22.29 -14.30 27.61
CA HIS A 282 22.48 -14.13 29.07
C HIS A 282 21.30 -13.36 29.68
N SER A 283 20.87 -13.86 30.83
CA SER A 283 19.76 -13.45 31.69
C SER A 283 20.10 -12.27 32.59
N TYR A 284 19.13 -11.37 32.87
CA TYR A 284 19.07 -10.70 34.17
C TYR A 284 17.62 -10.38 34.57
N ASN A 285 17.31 -10.77 35.80
CA ASN A 285 16.00 -10.71 36.44
C ASN A 285 16.13 -9.73 37.63
N ARG A 286 15.26 -8.72 37.77
CA ARG A 286 15.05 -8.04 39.08
C ARG A 286 13.75 -7.23 39.18
N ARG A 287 12.80 -7.83 39.92
CA ARG A 287 11.90 -7.32 40.98
C ARG A 287 11.17 -5.97 40.84
N ILE A 288 9.85 -6.11 40.62
CA ILE A 288 8.67 -5.57 41.33
C ILE A 288 8.91 -4.66 42.55
N GLY A 289 8.18 -3.52 42.56
CA GLY A 289 7.72 -2.78 43.73
C GLY A 289 6.28 -2.28 43.48
N HIS A 290 5.39 -2.43 44.46
CA HIS A 290 3.93 -2.34 44.37
C HIS A 290 3.38 -1.07 45.07
N LEU A 291 2.20 -0.62 44.60
CA LEU A 291 1.06 0.03 45.31
C LEU A 291 1.13 1.54 45.68
N PRO A 292 -0.01 2.23 45.94
CA PRO A 292 -1.44 1.82 45.88
C PRO A 292 -2.40 2.77 45.11
N GLU A 293 -3.63 2.25 45.00
CA GLU A 293 -4.87 2.77 44.41
C GLU A 293 -5.43 4.05 45.06
N ALA A 294 -6.23 4.80 44.26
CA ALA A 294 -7.37 5.56 44.75
C ALA A 294 -8.55 5.40 43.77
N ARG A 295 -9.68 4.88 44.27
CA ARG A 295 -10.98 4.79 43.61
C ARG A 295 -11.89 5.94 44.09
N CYS A 296 -12.70 6.50 43.19
CA CYS A 296 -14.15 6.76 43.32
C CYS A 296 -14.66 7.42 42.02
N LEU A 297 -15.48 6.72 41.21
CA LEU A 297 -16.95 6.83 41.08
C LEU A 297 -17.38 8.14 40.37
N SER A 298 -17.90 8.14 39.13
CA SER A 298 -19.22 7.63 38.67
C SER A 298 -19.19 7.27 37.16
N ALA A 299 -19.54 6.05 36.74
CA ALA A 299 -20.87 5.52 36.41
C ALA A 299 -21.48 6.02 35.08
N GLY A 300 -21.41 5.19 34.04
CA GLY A 300 -22.21 5.28 32.81
C GLY A 300 -21.64 4.46 31.63
N PHE A 301 -22.25 3.30 31.33
CA PHE A 301 -22.02 2.38 30.20
C PHE A 301 -20.90 1.33 30.32
N ALA A 302 -21.18 0.31 31.15
CA ALA A 302 -20.55 -1.00 31.08
C ALA A 302 -21.40 -1.95 30.22
N SER A 303 -20.82 -2.47 29.15
CA SER A 303 -21.00 -3.85 28.68
C SER A 303 -19.88 -4.16 27.70
N ILE A 304 -18.83 -4.82 28.21
CA ILE A 304 -17.80 -5.67 27.58
C ILE A 304 -16.71 -5.76 28.66
N PHE A 305 -16.79 -6.75 29.55
CA PHE A 305 -15.65 -7.34 30.28
C PHE A 305 -16.17 -8.48 31.17
N ALA A 306 -16.36 -9.64 30.57
CA ALA A 306 -16.44 -10.90 31.29
C ALA A 306 -15.87 -11.98 30.37
N HIS A 307 -14.54 -12.14 30.33
CA HIS A 307 -13.84 -13.36 29.89
C HIS A 307 -12.31 -13.25 30.13
N LEU A 308 -11.90 -12.89 31.36
CA LEU A 308 -10.49 -12.98 31.80
C LEU A 308 -10.38 -13.45 33.28
N ALA A 309 -11.22 -14.40 33.68
CA ALA A 309 -11.13 -15.05 34.98
C ALA A 309 -11.59 -16.52 34.89
N SER A 310 -10.83 -17.35 34.19
CA SER A 310 -10.87 -18.81 34.31
C SER A 310 -9.62 -19.42 33.71
N PHE A 311 -8.48 -19.29 34.39
CA PHE A 311 -7.33 -20.22 34.28
C PHE A 311 -6.42 -20.01 35.50
N ALA A 312 -6.97 -20.29 36.68
CA ALA A 312 -6.20 -20.54 37.90
C ALA A 312 -6.99 -21.56 38.74
N GLY A 313 -6.70 -22.83 38.52
CA GLY A 313 -7.35 -23.95 39.21
C GLY A 313 -6.43 -25.15 39.22
N MET A 314 -5.38 -25.09 40.02
CA MET A 314 -4.63 -26.27 40.46
C MET A 314 -5.38 -26.96 41.61
N PRO A 315 -5.44 -28.30 41.66
CA PRO A 315 -5.62 -29.02 42.90
C PRO A 315 -4.27 -29.48 43.47
N SER A 316 -4.14 -29.29 44.77
CA SER A 316 -3.06 -29.77 45.64
C SER A 316 -3.07 -31.29 45.80
N MET A 317 -1.89 -31.92 45.86
CA MET A 317 -1.66 -33.15 46.64
C MET A 317 -0.26 -33.07 47.27
N GLN A 318 -0.24 -33.13 48.60
CA GLN A 318 0.94 -33.30 49.43
C GLN A 318 1.50 -34.72 49.28
N GLY A 319 2.82 -34.85 49.43
CA GLY A 319 3.35 -35.94 50.25
C GLY A 319 4.35 -36.90 49.60
N LYS A 320 5.50 -36.97 50.26
CA LYS A 320 6.42 -38.10 50.43
C LYS A 320 7.59 -38.24 49.46
N GLU A 321 8.74 -37.84 50.01
CA GLU A 321 10.04 -38.51 49.93
C GLU A 321 9.95 -39.99 49.51
N THR A 322 10.78 -40.38 48.55
CA THR A 322 11.60 -41.59 48.70
C THR A 322 12.87 -41.48 47.88
N GLN A 323 13.97 -41.78 48.57
CA GLN A 323 15.31 -41.96 48.05
C GLN A 323 15.42 -43.23 47.18
N GLY A 324 16.45 -43.23 46.33
CA GLY A 324 17.14 -44.42 45.85
C GLY A 324 16.77 -44.80 44.41
N LYS A 325 17.66 -45.39 43.61
CA LYS A 325 19.01 -45.89 43.84
C LYS A 325 19.48 -46.40 42.47
N PHE A 326 20.76 -46.21 42.11
CA PHE A 326 21.57 -46.99 41.15
C PHE A 326 21.11 -46.98 39.67
N PHE A 327 21.97 -46.73 38.67
CA PHE A 327 23.26 -47.40 38.40
C PHE A 327 24.33 -46.42 37.93
N GLY A 328 25.55 -46.63 38.44
CA GLY A 328 26.79 -46.08 37.90
C GLY A 328 27.45 -47.03 36.89
N PRO A 329 28.78 -46.96 36.70
CA PRO A 329 29.38 -46.42 35.48
C PRO A 329 30.35 -47.43 34.82
N THR A 330 30.93 -47.07 33.68
CA THR A 330 32.16 -47.72 33.19
C THR A 330 33.28 -46.69 33.04
N GLU A 331 34.33 -46.92 33.82
CA GLU A 331 35.62 -46.23 33.84
C GLU A 331 36.55 -46.78 32.74
N HIS A 332 37.50 -45.95 32.28
CA HIS A 332 38.95 -46.23 32.37
C HIS A 332 39.74 -44.92 32.16
N SER A 333 40.28 -44.29 33.21
CA SER A 333 41.63 -44.46 33.83
C SER A 333 42.77 -43.98 32.90
N ASN A 334 43.48 -42.88 33.19
CA ASN A 334 44.66 -42.80 34.07
C ASN A 334 45.21 -41.36 34.13
N CYS A 335 46.02 -40.89 35.07
CA CYS A 335 46.27 -41.16 36.49
C CYS A 335 47.18 -39.99 36.95
N ILE A 336 46.76 -39.31 38.03
CA ILE A 336 47.52 -38.67 39.13
C ILE A 336 48.74 -37.77 38.83
N LEU A 337 48.68 -36.51 39.29
CA LEU A 337 49.53 -35.95 40.36
C LEU A 337 49.00 -34.58 40.82
N SER A 338 48.57 -34.51 42.09
CA SER A 338 48.30 -33.26 42.80
C SER A 338 49.49 -32.95 43.70
N ALA A 339 49.94 -31.69 43.74
CA ALA A 339 50.23 -31.00 44.99
C ALA A 339 50.75 -29.55 44.77
N ARG A 340 50.08 -28.63 45.46
CA ARG A 340 50.59 -27.40 46.12
C ARG A 340 50.88 -26.14 45.28
N LYS A 341 50.06 -25.11 45.56
CA LYS A 341 50.34 -23.67 45.32
C LYS A 341 51.60 -23.21 46.06
N PRO A 342 52.29 -22.19 45.53
CA PRO A 342 52.55 -20.96 46.29
C PRO A 342 52.29 -19.66 45.48
N PRO A 343 52.41 -18.47 46.11
CA PRO A 343 51.75 -17.25 45.68
C PRO A 343 52.63 -16.27 44.88
N LEU A 344 51.95 -15.25 44.35
CA LEU A 344 52.39 -13.97 43.78
C LEU A 344 53.77 -13.45 44.24
N THR A 345 54.62 -13.03 43.28
CA THR A 345 55.43 -11.78 43.34
C THR A 345 55.99 -11.38 41.97
N ASN A 346 55.78 -10.11 41.60
CA ASN A 346 56.58 -9.16 40.80
C ASN A 346 57.67 -9.65 39.81
N SER A 347 57.59 -9.19 38.55
CA SER A 347 58.39 -8.06 38.01
C SER A 347 58.69 -8.16 36.49
N TYR A 348 58.41 -7.05 35.80
CA TYR A 348 58.95 -6.51 34.52
C TYR A 348 59.20 -7.41 33.28
N SER A 349 58.50 -7.10 32.17
CA SER A 349 59.10 -6.84 30.84
C SER A 349 58.03 -6.31 29.84
N PRO A 350 58.37 -5.78 28.66
CA PRO A 350 58.56 -4.36 28.37
C PRO A 350 57.44 -3.77 27.50
N LEU A 351 57.41 -2.43 27.45
CA LEU A 351 56.53 -1.58 26.64
C LEU A 351 56.44 -2.04 25.17
N VAL A 352 55.37 -2.77 24.84
CA VAL A 352 54.86 -2.84 23.46
C VAL A 352 53.94 -1.64 23.28
N ARG A 353 54.37 -0.69 22.44
CA ARG A 353 53.52 0.40 21.94
C ARG A 353 52.30 -0.23 21.27
N MET A 354 51.16 -0.26 21.96
CA MET A 354 49.88 -0.53 21.32
C MET A 354 49.61 0.63 20.36
N LEU A 355 49.56 0.32 19.06
CA LEU A 355 48.96 1.20 18.07
C LEU A 355 47.52 1.50 18.54
N PRO A 356 47.02 2.74 18.39
CA PRO A 356 45.64 3.05 18.74
C PRO A 356 44.71 2.10 17.99
N ALA A 357 43.77 1.49 18.71
CA ALA A 357 42.71 0.71 18.09
C ALA A 357 42.09 1.53 16.96
N GLU A 358 42.10 1.01 15.73
CA GLU A 358 41.38 1.62 14.62
C GLU A 358 39.92 1.81 15.05
N THR A 359 39.52 3.07 15.24
CA THR A 359 38.11 3.41 15.44
C THR A 359 37.42 3.16 14.11
N HIS A 360 36.85 1.97 13.94
CA HIS A 360 35.88 1.75 12.87
C HIS A 360 34.77 2.80 13.04
N PRO A 361 34.40 3.54 11.98
CA PRO A 361 33.30 4.48 12.07
C PRO A 361 32.06 3.74 12.57
N ALA A 362 31.35 4.32 13.55
CA ALA A 362 30.13 3.74 14.08
C ALA A 362 29.16 3.48 12.93
N THR A 363 28.91 2.22 12.61
CA THR A 363 27.80 1.86 11.73
C THR A 363 26.52 2.35 12.39
N LEU A 364 25.84 3.31 11.76
CA LEU A 364 24.49 3.75 12.12
C LEU A 364 23.55 2.55 11.99
N GLU A 365 23.41 1.76 13.06
CA GLU A 365 22.41 0.70 13.10
C GLU A 365 21.02 1.32 13.22
N LEU A 366 20.22 1.18 12.17
CA LEU A 366 18.81 1.57 12.21
C LEU A 366 18.07 0.79 13.30
N SER A 367 17.14 1.46 13.99
CA SER A 367 16.25 0.83 14.96
C SER A 367 15.33 -0.22 14.31
N TRP A 368 14.89 -1.20 15.09
CA TRP A 368 14.06 -2.29 14.56
C TRP A 368 12.71 -1.83 14.02
N ASP A 369 12.10 -0.81 14.62
CA ASP A 369 10.88 -0.19 14.15
C ASP A 369 11.07 0.47 12.77
N THR A 370 12.19 1.15 12.56
CA THR A 370 12.53 1.75 11.27
C THR A 370 12.75 0.69 10.19
N ARG A 371 13.52 -0.36 10.51
CA ARG A 371 13.75 -1.49 9.60
C ARG A 371 12.44 -2.19 9.24
N ALA A 372 11.57 -2.39 10.23
CA ALA A 372 10.27 -3.03 10.05
C ALA A 372 9.36 -2.23 9.12
N ARG A 373 9.23 -0.91 9.35
CA ARG A 373 8.46 -0.04 8.46
C ARG A 373 9.01 -0.04 7.04
N TYR A 374 10.33 0.05 6.89
CA TYR A 374 10.94 0.01 5.56
C TYR A 374 10.64 -1.32 4.85
N ALA A 375 10.82 -2.45 5.53
CA ALA A 375 10.51 -3.76 4.97
C ALA A 375 9.04 -3.89 4.58
N PHE A 376 8.12 -3.46 5.47
CA PHE A 376 6.69 -3.50 5.23
C PHE A 376 6.25 -2.64 4.04
N PHE A 377 6.68 -1.38 3.97
CA PHE A 377 6.31 -0.49 2.87
C PHE A 377 6.94 -0.91 1.53
N SER A 378 8.22 -1.26 1.51
CA SER A 378 8.92 -1.63 0.27
C SER A 378 8.49 -3.01 -0.26
N THR A 379 8.28 -3.98 0.62
CA THR A 379 8.03 -5.37 0.23
C THR A 379 6.55 -5.65 0.10
N TYR A 380 5.73 -5.25 1.07
CA TYR A 380 4.30 -5.52 1.08
C TYR A 380 3.51 -4.42 0.36
N ILE A 381 3.54 -3.18 0.86
CA ILE A 381 2.68 -2.10 0.34
C ILE A 381 2.99 -1.71 -1.10
N GLN A 382 4.26 -1.57 -1.48
CA GLN A 382 4.66 -1.21 -2.84
C GLN A 382 4.95 -2.43 -3.72
N GLY A 383 5.54 -3.48 -3.12
CA GLY A 383 6.05 -4.63 -3.86
C GLY A 383 5.04 -5.75 -4.12
N PHE A 384 3.97 -5.85 -3.31
CA PHE A 384 3.07 -7.02 -3.32
C PHE A 384 1.57 -6.67 -3.37
N THR A 385 1.09 -5.66 -2.65
CA THR A 385 -0.34 -5.32 -2.65
C THR A 385 -0.63 -4.08 -3.49
N ARG A 386 -1.74 -4.11 -4.24
CA ARG A 386 -2.33 -2.91 -4.86
C ARG A 386 -3.43 -2.29 -4.00
N SER A 387 -3.92 -3.01 -2.98
CA SER A 387 -5.06 -2.55 -2.21
C SER A 387 -4.68 -1.47 -1.21
N MET A 388 -3.47 -1.47 -0.65
CA MET A 388 -3.10 -0.63 0.51
C MET A 388 -2.27 0.62 0.21
N GLY A 389 -2.21 1.09 -1.05
CA GLY A 389 -1.41 2.26 -1.44
C GLY A 389 -1.65 3.51 -0.58
N GLU A 390 -2.92 3.76 -0.23
CA GLU A 390 -3.36 4.89 0.59
C GLU A 390 -2.72 4.93 1.99
N ILE A 391 -2.37 3.78 2.58
CA ILE A 391 -1.73 3.75 3.91
C ILE A 391 -0.41 4.52 3.88
N ALA A 392 0.33 4.45 2.77
CA ALA A 392 1.56 5.22 2.61
C ALA A 392 1.29 6.73 2.58
N TYR A 393 0.18 7.15 1.96
CA TYR A 393 -0.26 8.54 1.95
C TYR A 393 -0.61 9.03 3.37
N HIS A 394 -1.49 8.33 4.08
CA HIS A 394 -1.90 8.76 5.42
C HIS A 394 -0.77 8.68 6.46
N TYR A 395 0.04 7.62 6.43
CA TYR A 395 1.16 7.46 7.35
C TYR A 395 2.23 8.56 7.16
N ARG A 396 2.49 8.94 5.92
CA ARG A 396 3.44 10.02 5.57
C ARG A 396 2.98 11.40 6.03
N ASN A 397 1.66 11.60 6.13
CA ASN A 397 1.05 12.84 6.60
C ASN A 397 0.81 12.84 8.13
N ALA A 398 1.00 11.70 8.81
CA ALA A 398 0.89 11.60 10.26
C ALA A 398 2.10 12.26 10.92
N GLN A 399 1.93 13.50 11.41
CA GLN A 399 2.99 14.25 12.08
C GLN A 399 3.03 13.99 13.60
N THR A 400 2.01 13.32 14.14
CA THR A 400 1.86 13.03 15.56
C THR A 400 1.94 11.52 15.81
N LEU A 401 2.37 11.12 17.01
CA LEU A 401 2.29 9.74 17.50
C LEU A 401 0.82 9.35 17.74
N ASP A 402 0.03 9.26 16.68
CA ASP A 402 -1.41 8.97 16.70
C ASP A 402 -1.71 7.46 16.69
N HIS A 403 -2.99 7.09 16.57
CA HIS A 403 -3.40 5.69 16.52
C HIS A 403 -3.00 5.00 15.21
N LEU A 404 -3.03 5.71 14.08
CA LEU A 404 -2.66 5.16 12.79
C LEU A 404 -1.17 4.84 12.74
N SER A 405 -0.33 5.74 13.23
CA SER A 405 1.11 5.54 13.31
C SER A 405 1.49 4.34 14.17
N ALA A 406 0.83 4.18 15.32
CA ALA A 406 1.00 3.00 16.18
C ALA A 406 0.50 1.72 15.50
N GLY A 407 -0.61 1.80 14.74
CA GLY A 407 -1.14 0.68 13.95
C GLY A 407 -0.19 0.23 12.85
N VAL A 408 0.39 1.19 12.11
CA VAL A 408 1.41 0.92 11.08
C VAL A 408 2.65 0.28 11.70
N GLU A 409 3.10 0.78 12.84
CA GLU A 409 4.25 0.23 13.55
C GLU A 409 3.99 -1.21 14.03
N ALA A 410 2.82 -1.47 14.63
CA ALA A 410 2.40 -2.80 15.05
C ALA A 410 2.40 -3.79 13.88
N ALA A 411 1.71 -3.43 12.80
CA ALA A 411 1.65 -4.20 11.56
C ALA A 411 3.03 -4.46 10.95
N SER A 412 3.88 -3.44 10.87
CA SER A 412 5.21 -3.53 10.28
C SER A 412 6.14 -4.43 11.08
N LEU A 413 6.13 -4.27 12.42
CA LEU A 413 6.93 -5.11 13.32
C LEU A 413 6.45 -6.56 13.29
N ALA A 414 5.15 -6.81 13.27
CA ALA A 414 4.60 -8.16 13.13
C ALA A 414 5.00 -8.80 11.79
N PHE A 415 4.88 -8.05 10.69
CA PHE A 415 5.33 -8.49 9.37
C PHE A 415 6.80 -8.89 9.37
N LEU A 416 7.68 -8.02 9.88
CA LEU A 416 9.12 -8.32 9.95
C LEU A 416 9.42 -9.48 10.91
N ALA A 417 8.71 -9.56 12.04
CA ALA A 417 8.88 -10.63 13.02
C ALA A 417 8.54 -12.00 12.42
N VAL A 418 7.49 -12.08 11.61
CA VAL A 418 7.09 -13.28 10.88
C VAL A 418 8.14 -13.64 9.82
N GLU A 419 8.58 -12.67 9.01
CA GLU A 419 9.58 -12.92 7.96
C GLU A 419 10.94 -13.39 8.51
N LEU A 420 11.32 -12.90 9.70
CA LEU A 420 12.58 -13.24 10.36
C LEU A 420 12.47 -14.34 11.43
N ASP A 421 11.25 -14.80 11.73
CA ASP A 421 10.96 -15.71 12.86
C ASP A 421 11.57 -15.22 14.19
N SER A 422 11.23 -13.98 14.57
CA SER A 422 11.84 -13.27 15.71
C SER A 422 10.85 -12.97 16.83
N PRO A 423 10.87 -13.73 17.94
CA PRO A 423 10.02 -13.48 19.11
C PRO A 423 10.23 -12.10 19.74
N ASN A 424 11.45 -11.56 19.69
CA ASN A 424 11.75 -10.23 20.26
C ASN A 424 11.04 -9.12 19.47
N LEU A 425 10.95 -9.24 18.15
CA LEU A 425 10.20 -8.30 17.32
C LEU A 425 8.69 -8.40 17.57
N LEU A 426 8.18 -9.61 17.84
CA LEU A 426 6.78 -9.79 18.26
C LEU A 426 6.46 -9.06 19.56
N LEU A 427 7.39 -9.01 20.53
CA LEU A 427 7.17 -8.25 21.77
C LEU A 427 7.03 -6.74 21.50
N LEU A 428 7.85 -6.18 20.61
CA LEU A 428 7.72 -4.78 20.18
C LEU A 428 6.40 -4.56 19.45
N ALA A 429 6.05 -5.48 18.55
CA ALA A 429 4.80 -5.41 17.79
C ALA A 429 3.57 -5.42 18.71
N ASN A 430 3.56 -6.26 19.75
CA ASN A 430 2.52 -6.29 20.79
C ASN A 430 2.40 -4.96 21.54
N SER A 431 3.53 -4.32 21.86
CA SER A 431 3.54 -3.02 22.53
C SER A 431 2.90 -1.92 21.67
N SER A 432 3.26 -1.86 20.39
CA SER A 432 2.67 -0.90 19.45
C SER A 432 1.19 -1.21 19.18
N TYR A 433 0.81 -2.49 19.12
CA TYR A 433 -0.59 -2.93 18.96
C TYR A 433 -1.47 -2.45 20.13
N VAL A 434 -1.03 -2.63 21.38
CA VAL A 434 -1.75 -2.14 22.57
C VAL A 434 -1.84 -0.61 22.57
N THR A 435 -0.78 0.06 22.15
CA THR A 435 -0.74 1.53 22.03
C THR A 435 -1.74 2.04 21.00
N ALA A 436 -1.84 1.38 19.85
CA ALA A 436 -2.77 1.70 18.78
C ALA A 436 -4.22 1.57 19.26
N ILE A 437 -4.59 0.47 19.95
CA ILE A 437 -5.93 0.28 20.50
C ILE A 437 -6.30 1.39 21.50
N ARG A 438 -5.39 1.72 22.44
CA ARG A 438 -5.65 2.75 23.45
C ARG A 438 -5.91 4.11 22.81
N ARG A 439 -5.08 4.49 21.83
CA ARG A 439 -5.24 5.76 21.10
C ARG A 439 -6.48 5.76 20.23
N LEU A 440 -6.76 4.66 19.54
CA LEU A 440 -7.95 4.51 18.70
C LEU A 440 -9.23 4.66 19.54
N ASN A 441 -9.32 4.00 20.70
CA ASN A 441 -10.49 4.11 21.58
C ASN A 441 -10.71 5.53 22.10
N HIS A 442 -9.63 6.26 22.39
CA HIS A 442 -9.71 7.67 22.75
C HIS A 442 -10.30 8.51 21.60
N THR A 443 -9.82 8.33 20.37
CA THR A 443 -10.34 9.02 19.19
C THR A 443 -11.79 8.63 18.86
N LEU A 444 -12.15 7.36 18.99
CA LEU A 444 -13.52 6.90 18.76
C LEU A 444 -14.51 7.49 19.77
N SER A 445 -14.02 7.91 20.95
CA SER A 445 -14.85 8.54 21.98
C SER A 445 -15.22 10.00 21.64
N SER A 446 -14.41 10.70 20.84
CA SER A 446 -14.69 12.08 20.39
C SER A 446 -15.53 12.15 19.10
N LEU A 447 -15.69 11.03 18.38
CA LEU A 447 -16.61 10.84 17.25
C LEU A 447 -16.51 11.87 16.10
N ASP A 448 -15.32 12.42 15.88
CA ASP A 448 -15.01 13.36 14.80
C ASP A 448 -15.24 12.71 13.42
N PRO A 449 -16.13 13.25 12.56
CA PRO A 449 -16.35 12.76 11.21
C PRO A 449 -15.07 12.69 10.36
N ASP A 450 -14.11 13.59 10.60
CA ASP A 450 -12.87 13.70 9.80
C ASP A 450 -11.82 12.64 10.17
N GLU A 451 -12.05 11.87 11.24
CA GLU A 451 -11.18 10.78 11.70
C GLU A 451 -11.70 9.38 11.36
N ALA A 452 -12.94 9.25 10.89
CA ALA A 452 -13.57 7.94 10.67
C ALA A 452 -12.80 7.06 9.66
N GLU A 453 -12.26 7.66 8.59
CA GLU A 453 -11.48 6.95 7.58
C GLU A 453 -10.13 6.44 8.14
N ARG A 454 -9.42 7.29 8.91
CA ARG A 454 -8.13 6.94 9.53
C ARG A 454 -8.30 5.91 10.65
N ALA A 455 -9.39 6.01 11.41
CA ALA A 455 -9.79 5.01 12.39
C ALA A 455 -10.04 3.66 11.70
N LEU A 456 -10.79 3.64 10.58
CA LEU A 456 -11.04 2.41 9.83
C LEU A 456 -9.74 1.78 9.29
N GLN A 457 -8.80 2.58 8.79
CA GLN A 457 -7.48 2.07 8.38
C GLN A 457 -6.69 1.47 9.55
N THR A 458 -6.75 2.10 10.72
CA THR A 458 -6.11 1.57 11.93
C THR A 458 -6.73 0.22 12.31
N ILE A 459 -8.06 0.11 12.28
CA ILE A 459 -8.78 -1.16 12.54
C ILE A 459 -8.31 -2.26 11.58
N LEU A 460 -8.16 -1.97 10.28
CA LEU A 460 -7.68 -2.94 9.30
C LEU A 460 -6.21 -3.35 9.52
N LEU A 461 -5.36 -2.42 9.98
CA LEU A 461 -3.97 -2.75 10.34
C LEU A 461 -3.89 -3.62 11.60
N LEU A 462 -4.79 -3.40 12.58
CA LEU A 462 -4.91 -4.24 13.77
C LEU A 462 -5.45 -5.64 13.44
N ASP A 463 -6.43 -5.73 12.54
CA ASP A 463 -6.90 -7.00 11.99
C ASP A 463 -5.75 -7.75 11.29
N MET A 464 -5.00 -7.07 10.42
CA MET A 464 -3.83 -7.68 9.77
C MET A 464 -2.76 -8.13 10.77
N TYR A 465 -2.48 -7.33 11.80
CA TYR A 465 -1.57 -7.70 12.88
C TYR A 465 -1.98 -9.03 13.54
N GLU A 466 -3.25 -9.14 13.95
CA GLU A 466 -3.75 -10.35 14.61
C GLU A 466 -3.60 -11.57 13.72
N LYS A 467 -3.91 -11.41 12.43
CA LYS A 467 -3.82 -12.49 11.44
C LYS A 467 -2.39 -12.92 11.14
N LEU A 468 -1.42 -12.02 11.22
CA LEU A 468 0.00 -12.33 11.06
C LEU A 468 0.55 -13.10 12.27
N VAL A 469 0.17 -12.69 13.48
CA VAL A 469 0.71 -13.21 14.74
C VAL A 469 0.01 -14.49 15.20
N HIS A 470 -1.31 -14.56 15.07
CA HIS A 470 -2.12 -15.70 15.50
C HIS A 470 -2.59 -16.47 14.26
N ARG A 471 -1.92 -17.58 13.95
CA ARG A 471 -2.23 -18.41 12.77
C ARG A 471 -3.13 -19.61 13.07
N ASP A 472 -3.43 -19.86 14.34
CA ASP A 472 -4.31 -20.94 14.76
C ASP A 472 -5.78 -20.54 14.62
N SER A 473 -6.50 -21.22 13.73
CA SER A 473 -7.94 -21.04 13.46
C SER A 473 -8.86 -21.52 14.60
N GLY A 474 -8.28 -21.98 15.72
CA GLY A 474 -8.99 -22.60 16.81
C GLY A 474 -9.55 -21.61 17.82
N LYS A 475 -10.86 -21.33 17.73
CA LYS A 475 -11.74 -21.02 18.88
C LYS A 475 -11.53 -19.67 19.60
N SER A 476 -11.47 -18.55 18.89
CA SER A 476 -11.69 -17.26 19.55
C SER A 476 -12.60 -16.34 18.75
N GLN A 477 -13.78 -16.03 19.30
CA GLN A 477 -14.67 -14.98 18.79
C GLN A 477 -13.97 -13.60 18.72
N ALA A 478 -12.84 -13.42 19.43
CA ALA A 478 -12.02 -12.22 19.33
C ALA A 478 -11.54 -11.95 17.88
N TRP A 479 -11.44 -12.97 17.02
CA TRP A 479 -10.95 -12.82 15.65
C TRP A 479 -11.83 -11.98 14.72
N LEU A 480 -13.11 -11.79 15.04
CA LEU A 480 -13.98 -10.92 14.26
C LEU A 480 -14.10 -9.53 14.88
N SER A 481 -13.49 -9.24 16.03
CA SER A 481 -13.80 -8.00 16.76
C SER A 481 -13.40 -6.74 16.00
N HIS A 482 -12.24 -6.71 15.35
CA HIS A 482 -11.84 -5.56 14.52
C HIS A 482 -12.66 -5.48 13.23
N ALA A 483 -12.88 -6.61 12.56
CA ALA A 483 -13.71 -6.67 11.36
C ALA A 483 -15.15 -6.20 11.63
N GLN A 484 -15.74 -6.61 12.75
CA GLN A 484 -17.06 -6.18 13.23
C GLN A 484 -17.04 -4.72 13.67
N GLY A 485 -16.03 -4.29 14.43
CA GLY A 485 -15.85 -2.89 14.83
C GLY A 485 -15.75 -1.96 13.61
N GLY A 486 -15.04 -2.38 12.57
CA GLY A 486 -14.98 -1.69 11.28
C GLY A 486 -16.35 -1.61 10.58
N LEU A 487 -17.15 -2.68 10.62
CA LEU A 487 -18.52 -2.65 10.09
C LEU A 487 -19.44 -1.72 10.87
N SER A 488 -19.34 -1.74 12.20
CA SER A 488 -20.08 -0.82 13.05
C SER A 488 -19.70 0.64 12.76
N LEU A 489 -18.41 0.92 12.56
CA LEU A 489 -17.93 2.25 12.19
C LEU A 489 -18.45 2.68 10.82
N VAL A 490 -18.36 1.82 9.79
CA VAL A 490 -18.93 2.10 8.46
C VAL A 490 -20.43 2.32 8.53
N GLY A 491 -21.16 1.54 9.32
CA GLY A 491 -22.60 1.74 9.51
C GLY A 491 -22.94 3.06 10.22
N ALA A 492 -22.15 3.47 11.21
CA ALA A 492 -22.39 4.68 12.00
C ALA A 492 -21.89 5.98 11.34
N ARG A 493 -20.95 5.87 10.40
CA ARG A 493 -20.25 7.00 9.76
C ARG A 493 -20.21 6.87 8.23
N GLU A 494 -21.21 6.20 7.68
CA GLU A 494 -21.28 5.84 6.26
C GLU A 494 -21.01 7.03 5.35
N THR A 495 -21.73 8.13 5.55
CA THR A 495 -21.62 9.34 4.72
C THR A 495 -20.22 9.94 4.72
N SER A 496 -19.49 9.90 5.84
CA SER A 496 -18.11 10.41 5.92
C SER A 496 -17.10 9.49 5.25
N ILE A 497 -17.30 8.17 5.32
CA ILE A 497 -16.35 7.19 4.77
C ILE A 497 -16.58 6.99 3.27
N VAL A 498 -17.82 7.01 2.80
CA VAL A 498 -18.13 6.70 1.39
C VAL A 498 -18.19 7.94 0.49
N SER A 499 -18.03 9.14 1.06
CA SER A 499 -18.01 10.40 0.30
C SER A 499 -16.73 10.61 -0.49
N THR A 500 -15.60 10.04 -0.06
CA THR A 500 -14.30 10.15 -0.74
C THR A 500 -13.97 8.89 -1.54
N PRO A 501 -13.19 9.00 -2.64
CA PRO A 501 -12.66 7.83 -3.34
C PRO A 501 -11.80 6.93 -2.42
N THR A 502 -10.96 7.54 -1.60
CA THR A 502 -10.07 6.86 -0.64
C THR A 502 -10.86 6.07 0.40
N GLY A 503 -11.87 6.69 1.03
CA GLY A 503 -12.71 6.02 2.01
C GLY A 503 -13.55 4.88 1.40
N CYS A 504 -13.96 4.99 0.14
CA CYS A 504 -14.55 3.87 -0.61
C CYS A 504 -13.55 2.71 -0.83
N GLN A 505 -12.28 2.98 -1.12
CA GLN A 505 -11.25 1.94 -1.22
C GLN A 505 -10.98 1.28 0.14
N VAL A 506 -10.90 2.06 1.22
CA VAL A 506 -10.73 1.53 2.59
C VAL A 506 -11.94 0.68 2.99
N ALA A 507 -13.16 1.12 2.70
CA ALA A 507 -14.37 0.33 2.93
C ALA A 507 -14.40 -0.97 2.08
N ALA A 508 -13.90 -0.93 0.84
CA ALA A 508 -13.77 -2.14 0.01
C ALA A 508 -12.76 -3.15 0.59
N ARG A 509 -11.69 -2.70 1.27
CA ARG A 509 -10.77 -3.56 2.03
C ARG A 509 -11.48 -4.18 3.23
N LEU A 510 -12.28 -3.41 3.97
CA LEU A 510 -13.12 -3.97 5.03
C LEU A 510 -14.05 -5.06 4.50
N VAL A 511 -14.67 -4.83 3.33
CA VAL A 511 -15.51 -5.86 2.68
C VAL A 511 -14.73 -7.13 2.40
N THR A 512 -13.49 -7.01 1.93
CA THR A 512 -12.61 -8.16 1.69
C THR A 512 -12.24 -8.85 3.00
N ALA A 513 -11.75 -8.09 3.99
CA ALA A 513 -11.31 -8.61 5.28
C ALA A 513 -12.40 -9.38 6.02
N VAL A 514 -13.63 -8.83 6.10
CA VAL A 514 -14.77 -9.52 6.72
C VAL A 514 -15.16 -10.76 5.94
N THR A 515 -15.24 -10.69 4.60
CA THR A 515 -15.62 -11.84 3.76
C THR A 515 -14.65 -13.01 3.96
N VAL A 516 -13.35 -12.73 3.98
CA VAL A 516 -12.29 -13.72 4.22
C VAL A 516 -12.39 -14.25 5.66
N SER A 517 -12.57 -13.40 6.67
CA SER A 517 -12.72 -13.84 8.06
C SER A 517 -13.92 -14.77 8.23
N CYS A 518 -15.10 -14.43 7.66
CA CYS A 518 -16.28 -15.30 7.65
C CYS A 518 -15.98 -16.65 6.98
N ALA A 519 -15.26 -16.65 5.86
CA ALA A 519 -14.86 -17.88 5.17
C ALA A 519 -13.98 -18.79 6.04
N THR A 520 -13.03 -18.19 6.79
CA THR A 520 -12.12 -18.91 7.68
C THR A 520 -12.79 -19.51 8.90
N VAL A 521 -13.75 -18.81 9.50
CA VAL A 521 -14.47 -19.33 10.68
C VAL A 521 -15.68 -20.19 10.31
N GLY A 522 -16.12 -20.17 9.05
CA GLY A 522 -17.29 -20.92 8.57
C GLY A 522 -18.63 -20.22 8.82
N ASP A 523 -18.60 -18.93 9.14
CA ASP A 523 -19.81 -18.14 9.41
C ASP A 523 -20.42 -17.54 8.15
N ARG A 524 -21.71 -17.24 8.24
CA ARG A 524 -22.43 -16.49 7.21
C ARG A 524 -21.88 -15.06 7.11
N ILE A 525 -22.00 -14.50 5.92
CA ILE A 525 -21.77 -13.08 5.67
C ILE A 525 -22.81 -12.24 6.42
N PRO A 526 -22.40 -11.28 7.26
CA PRO A 526 -23.32 -10.41 7.98
C PRO A 526 -24.17 -9.54 7.04
N PRO A 527 -25.46 -9.29 7.35
CA PRO A 527 -26.30 -8.38 6.57
C PRO A 527 -25.72 -6.98 6.40
N GLU A 528 -25.02 -6.48 7.43
CA GLU A 528 -24.34 -5.18 7.44
C GLU A 528 -23.28 -5.10 6.35
N LEU A 529 -22.55 -6.20 6.11
CA LEU A 529 -21.56 -6.28 5.03
C LEU A 529 -22.22 -6.17 3.65
N THR A 530 -23.38 -6.80 3.50
CA THR A 530 -24.14 -6.74 2.24
C THR A 530 -24.64 -5.32 1.97
N LYS A 531 -25.09 -4.62 3.02
CA LYS A 531 -25.47 -3.20 2.94
C LYS A 531 -24.27 -2.33 2.57
N ALA A 532 -23.16 -2.44 3.29
CA ALA A 532 -21.94 -1.67 3.02
C ALA A 532 -21.43 -1.87 1.58
N ARG A 533 -21.42 -3.13 1.11
CA ARG A 533 -21.04 -3.47 -0.26
C ARG A 533 -21.96 -2.82 -1.30
N ARG A 534 -23.28 -2.84 -1.09
CA ARG A 534 -24.23 -2.18 -2.00
C ARG A 534 -23.95 -0.68 -2.07
N ASN A 535 -23.70 -0.06 -0.91
CA ASN A 535 -23.56 1.38 -0.79
C ASN A 535 -22.28 1.90 -1.45
N ILE A 536 -21.17 1.14 -1.48
CA ILE A 536 -19.95 1.58 -2.19
C ILE A 536 -19.83 1.04 -3.62
N GLY A 537 -20.70 0.11 -4.02
CA GLY A 537 -20.59 -0.61 -5.29
C GLY A 537 -20.74 0.26 -6.55
N TYR A 538 -21.29 1.47 -6.44
CA TYR A 538 -21.38 2.41 -7.55
C TYR A 538 -20.03 3.06 -7.90
N ARG A 539 -19.11 3.17 -6.91
CA ARG A 539 -17.76 3.74 -7.07
C ARG A 539 -16.67 2.68 -7.21
N VAL A 540 -16.87 1.49 -6.65
CA VAL A 540 -15.89 0.40 -6.72
C VAL A 540 -16.30 -0.60 -7.80
N LYS A 541 -15.67 -0.50 -8.98
CA LYS A 541 -15.91 -1.41 -10.12
C LYS A 541 -14.60 -2.07 -10.53
N SER A 542 -14.46 -3.37 -10.25
CA SER A 542 -13.32 -4.16 -10.71
C SER A 542 -13.66 -5.66 -10.75
N VAL A 543 -12.85 -6.44 -11.46
CA VAL A 543 -12.97 -7.92 -11.46
C VAL A 543 -12.86 -8.47 -10.04
N LYS A 544 -11.91 -7.95 -9.23
CA LYS A 544 -11.78 -8.32 -7.80
C LYS A 544 -13.06 -7.99 -7.02
N TRP A 545 -13.68 -6.84 -7.29
CA TRP A 545 -14.93 -6.47 -6.63
C TRP A 545 -16.05 -7.45 -6.94
N THR A 546 -16.26 -7.80 -8.22
CA THR A 546 -17.29 -8.78 -8.63
C THR A 546 -17.01 -10.16 -8.04
N PHE A 547 -15.75 -10.61 -8.08
CA PHE A 547 -15.26 -11.83 -7.44
C PHE A 547 -15.69 -11.93 -5.98
N LEU A 548 -15.48 -10.88 -5.18
CA LEU A 548 -15.85 -10.88 -3.75
C LEU A 548 -17.34 -11.12 -3.51
N GLY A 549 -18.20 -10.65 -4.44
CA GLY A 549 -19.64 -10.92 -4.35
C GLY A 549 -20.00 -12.39 -4.60
N VAL A 550 -19.25 -13.08 -5.47
CA VAL A 550 -19.40 -14.52 -5.71
C VAL A 550 -18.84 -15.31 -4.52
N LEU A 551 -17.66 -14.94 -4.03
CA LEU A 551 -17.05 -15.54 -2.85
C LEU A 551 -17.98 -15.46 -1.63
N ALA A 552 -18.58 -14.30 -1.35
CA ALA A 552 -19.54 -14.12 -0.25
C ALA A 552 -20.71 -15.12 -0.30
N GLN A 553 -21.17 -15.49 -1.50
CA GLN A 553 -22.25 -16.47 -1.65
C GLN A 553 -21.77 -17.91 -1.48
N ILE A 554 -20.55 -18.23 -1.92
CA ILE A 554 -19.93 -19.53 -1.65
C ILE A 554 -19.72 -19.70 -0.13
N VAL A 555 -19.29 -18.65 0.57
CA VAL A 555 -19.18 -18.64 2.04
C VAL A 555 -20.54 -18.92 2.70
N ASN A 556 -21.59 -18.22 2.27
CA ASN A 556 -22.95 -18.48 2.76
C ASN A 556 -23.42 -19.90 2.45
N LEU A 557 -23.13 -20.44 1.26
CA LEU A 557 -23.48 -21.80 0.87
C LEU A 557 -22.76 -22.82 1.76
N LYS A 558 -21.45 -22.68 1.99
CA LYS A 558 -20.70 -23.52 2.93
C LYS A 558 -21.31 -23.48 4.33
N SER A 559 -21.64 -22.28 4.82
CA SER A 559 -22.29 -22.12 6.12
C SER A 559 -23.69 -22.75 6.16
N ASP A 560 -24.45 -22.74 5.05
CA ASP A 560 -25.73 -23.44 4.96
C ASP A 560 -25.55 -24.97 5.01
N ILE A 561 -24.55 -25.52 4.32
CA ILE A 561 -24.22 -26.94 4.32
C ILE A 561 -23.83 -27.41 5.72
N VAL A 562 -22.84 -26.75 6.33
CA VAL A 562 -22.27 -27.16 7.64
C VAL A 562 -23.33 -27.15 8.75
N HIS A 563 -24.30 -26.25 8.67
CA HIS A 563 -25.38 -26.13 9.66
C HIS A 563 -26.67 -26.88 9.25
N GLY A 564 -26.64 -27.69 8.19
CA GLY A 564 -27.81 -28.48 7.76
C GLY A 564 -29.01 -27.64 7.30
N ARG A 565 -28.78 -26.42 6.80
CA ARG A 565 -29.83 -25.47 6.37
C ARG A 565 -30.19 -25.57 4.89
N ILE A 566 -29.67 -26.56 4.18
CA ILE A 566 -29.88 -26.73 2.75
C ILE A 566 -30.02 -28.22 2.41
N SER A 567 -30.98 -28.55 1.54
CA SER A 567 -31.14 -29.90 1.02
C SER A 567 -30.09 -30.20 -0.05
N THR A 568 -29.83 -31.48 -0.34
CA THR A 568 -28.92 -31.90 -1.42
C THR A 568 -29.34 -31.36 -2.78
N LEU A 569 -30.64 -31.32 -3.07
CA LEU A 569 -31.16 -30.80 -4.33
C LEU A 569 -30.94 -29.28 -4.45
N ASP A 570 -31.24 -28.54 -3.39
CA ASP A 570 -31.01 -27.09 -3.35
C ASP A 570 -29.52 -26.74 -3.43
N LEU A 571 -28.66 -27.57 -2.82
CA LEU A 571 -27.20 -27.43 -2.94
C LEU A 571 -26.76 -27.55 -4.40
N LEU A 572 -27.23 -28.55 -5.13
CA LEU A 572 -26.90 -28.73 -6.55
C LEU A 572 -27.36 -27.54 -7.39
N VAL A 573 -28.59 -27.06 -7.17
CA VAL A 573 -29.15 -25.89 -7.90
C VAL A 573 -28.33 -24.62 -7.60
N LYS A 574 -28.05 -24.34 -6.32
CA LYS A 574 -27.24 -23.17 -5.94
C LYS A 574 -25.81 -23.27 -6.45
N ALA A 575 -25.20 -24.45 -6.41
CA ALA A 575 -23.85 -24.65 -6.90
C ALA A 575 -23.76 -24.44 -8.42
N LYS A 576 -24.72 -24.96 -9.19
CA LYS A 576 -24.80 -24.69 -10.64
C LYS A 576 -24.89 -23.18 -10.93
N GLY A 577 -25.79 -22.48 -10.25
CA GLY A 577 -25.92 -21.02 -10.43
C GLY A 577 -24.67 -20.25 -10.01
N LEU A 578 -23.92 -20.72 -9.02
CA LEU A 578 -22.64 -20.13 -8.64
C LEU A 578 -21.55 -20.40 -9.68
N ASP A 579 -21.47 -21.59 -10.25
CA ASP A 579 -20.49 -21.92 -11.29
C ASP A 579 -20.72 -21.13 -12.58
N GLU A 580 -21.97 -20.94 -13.00
CA GLU A 580 -22.34 -20.06 -14.12
C GLU A 580 -21.90 -18.60 -13.88
N ARG A 581 -21.96 -18.14 -12.64
CA ARG A 581 -21.48 -16.80 -12.26
C ARG A 581 -19.97 -16.71 -12.20
N ILE A 582 -19.28 -17.77 -11.79
CA ILE A 582 -17.82 -17.87 -11.88
C ILE A 582 -17.41 -17.84 -13.36
N ASP A 583 -18.14 -18.53 -14.24
CA ASP A 583 -17.89 -18.53 -15.68
C ASP A 583 -18.10 -17.14 -16.30
N THR A 584 -19.18 -16.47 -15.92
CA THR A 584 -19.44 -15.07 -16.31
C THR A 584 -18.31 -14.14 -15.85
N LEU A 585 -17.85 -14.30 -14.61
CA LEU A 585 -16.73 -13.55 -14.05
C LEU A 585 -15.41 -13.81 -14.82
N ASP A 586 -15.16 -15.06 -15.18
CA ASP A 586 -13.97 -15.46 -15.91
C ASP A 586 -13.94 -14.89 -17.34
N LYS A 587 -15.10 -14.86 -18.00
CA LYS A 587 -15.30 -14.25 -19.33
C LYS A 587 -15.26 -12.73 -19.31
N ALA A 588 -15.61 -12.11 -18.19
CA ALA A 588 -15.58 -10.65 -18.03
C ALA A 588 -14.16 -10.08 -17.81
N ARG A 589 -13.13 -10.92 -17.79
CA ARG A 589 -11.73 -10.47 -17.64
C ARG A 589 -11.29 -9.66 -18.87
N PRO A 590 -10.57 -8.53 -18.69
CA PRO A 590 -10.02 -7.76 -19.81
C PRO A 590 -9.08 -8.59 -20.69
N PRO A 591 -9.01 -8.34 -22.01
CA PRO A 591 -8.06 -9.01 -22.89
C PRO A 591 -6.60 -8.86 -22.46
N SER A 592 -6.27 -7.75 -21.81
CA SER A 592 -4.94 -7.47 -21.25
C SER A 592 -4.55 -8.40 -20.09
N TRP A 593 -5.46 -9.23 -19.57
CA TRP A 593 -5.17 -10.20 -18.50
C TRP A 593 -4.68 -11.55 -19.02
N LYS A 594 -4.69 -11.76 -20.34
CA LYS A 594 -4.24 -13.03 -20.93
C LYS A 594 -2.76 -13.26 -20.63
N PRO A 595 -2.38 -14.43 -20.08
CA PRO A 595 -0.99 -14.75 -19.88
C PRO A 595 -0.28 -15.04 -21.20
N LYS A 596 1.06 -14.90 -21.18
CA LYS A 596 1.94 -15.39 -22.23
C LYS A 596 2.41 -16.79 -21.86
N THR A 597 2.06 -17.78 -22.69
CA THR A 597 2.56 -19.15 -22.54
C THR A 597 3.98 -19.28 -23.07
N ILE A 598 4.86 -19.87 -22.26
CA ILE A 598 6.27 -20.12 -22.55
C ILE A 598 6.46 -21.63 -22.68
N GLN A 599 7.05 -22.04 -23.80
CA GLN A 599 7.48 -23.42 -24.01
C GLN A 599 8.85 -23.64 -23.40
N VAL A 600 9.05 -24.78 -22.76
CA VAL A 600 10.31 -25.16 -22.13
C VAL A 600 10.70 -26.58 -22.51
N THR A 601 11.99 -26.88 -22.46
CA THR A 601 12.46 -28.25 -22.33
C THR A 601 11.99 -28.84 -21.00
N ALA A 602 12.11 -30.15 -20.82
CA ALA A 602 11.73 -30.80 -19.56
C ALA A 602 12.42 -30.13 -18.35
N ASP A 603 11.61 -29.52 -17.49
CA ASP A 603 12.01 -28.96 -16.19
C ASP A 603 11.04 -29.52 -15.15
N GLU A 604 11.59 -30.12 -14.09
CA GLU A 604 10.81 -30.79 -13.05
C GLU A 604 9.87 -29.84 -12.27
N ARG A 605 10.10 -28.52 -12.36
CA ARG A 605 9.25 -27.49 -11.75
C ARG A 605 8.11 -27.05 -12.66
N VAL A 606 8.06 -27.53 -13.91
CA VAL A 606 7.00 -27.23 -14.88
C VAL A 606 6.16 -28.48 -15.11
N LEU A 607 4.84 -28.36 -14.95
CA LEU A 607 3.92 -29.45 -15.24
C LEU A 607 3.73 -29.56 -16.77
N GLY A 608 4.37 -30.55 -17.40
CA GLY A 608 4.35 -30.71 -18.85
C GLY A 608 5.52 -30.00 -19.54
N LEU A 609 5.24 -29.29 -20.65
CA LEU A 609 6.27 -28.63 -21.48
C LEU A 609 6.06 -27.11 -21.60
N SER A 610 5.14 -26.54 -20.83
CA SER A 610 4.86 -25.11 -20.88
C SER A 610 4.37 -24.54 -19.55
N TYR A 611 4.59 -23.25 -19.35
CA TYR A 611 4.06 -22.50 -18.22
C TYR A 611 3.64 -21.09 -18.66
N ASP A 612 2.86 -20.41 -17.83
CA ASP A 612 2.26 -19.12 -18.12
C ASP A 612 2.90 -17.99 -17.33
N ILE A 613 3.17 -16.88 -18.01
CA ILE A 613 3.60 -15.61 -17.41
C ILE A 613 2.47 -14.61 -17.56
N TYR A 614 1.92 -14.16 -16.44
CA TYR A 614 0.93 -13.10 -16.44
C TYR A 614 1.60 -11.71 -16.50
N PRO A 615 0.90 -10.68 -17.03
CA PRO A 615 1.47 -9.34 -17.16
C PRO A 615 1.85 -8.69 -15.83
N ASP A 616 1.10 -8.98 -14.77
CA ASP A 616 1.42 -8.56 -13.41
C ASP A 616 0.92 -9.58 -12.36
N HIS A 617 1.48 -9.51 -11.15
CA HIS A 617 1.17 -10.45 -10.07
C HIS A 617 -0.29 -10.33 -9.56
N TYR A 618 -0.89 -9.14 -9.62
CA TYR A 618 -2.27 -8.92 -9.18
C TYR A 618 -3.24 -9.63 -10.12
N ILE A 619 -2.99 -9.58 -11.44
CA ILE A 619 -3.75 -10.32 -12.43
C ILE A 619 -3.63 -11.82 -12.16
N THR A 620 -2.43 -12.33 -11.85
CA THR A 620 -2.26 -13.73 -11.46
C THR A 620 -3.08 -14.08 -10.23
N GLN A 621 -2.98 -13.25 -9.18
CA GLN A 621 -3.67 -13.49 -7.91
C GLN A 621 -5.18 -13.55 -8.11
N VAL A 622 -5.78 -12.58 -8.82
CA VAL A 622 -7.22 -12.57 -9.08
C VAL A 622 -7.63 -13.74 -9.97
N SER A 623 -6.86 -14.05 -11.02
CA SER A 623 -7.14 -15.18 -11.91
C SER A 623 -7.12 -16.51 -11.15
N ASN A 624 -6.12 -16.72 -10.29
CA ASN A 624 -6.02 -17.93 -9.47
C ASN A 624 -7.06 -17.95 -8.36
N ALA A 625 -7.48 -16.80 -7.82
CA ALA A 625 -8.57 -16.74 -6.86
C ALA A 625 -9.91 -17.18 -7.49
N ILE A 626 -10.17 -16.79 -8.75
CA ILE A 626 -11.34 -17.25 -9.52
C ILE A 626 -11.32 -18.77 -9.69
N CYS A 627 -10.18 -19.34 -10.13
CA CYS A 627 -10.02 -20.80 -10.21
C CYS A 627 -10.21 -21.46 -8.84
N THR A 628 -9.63 -20.87 -7.79
CA THR A 628 -9.68 -21.39 -6.41
C THR A 628 -11.12 -21.48 -5.90
N ILE A 629 -11.94 -20.43 -6.07
CA ILE A 629 -13.34 -20.49 -5.59
C ILE A 629 -14.18 -21.53 -6.35
N ARG A 630 -13.83 -21.79 -7.61
CA ARG A 630 -14.43 -22.87 -8.38
C ARG A 630 -14.04 -24.23 -7.82
N LEU A 631 -12.76 -24.43 -7.54
CA LEU A 631 -12.25 -25.65 -6.89
C LEU A 631 -12.83 -25.87 -5.49
N ILE A 632 -13.04 -24.81 -4.71
CA ILE A 632 -13.74 -24.89 -3.41
C ILE A 632 -15.17 -25.36 -3.61
N LEU A 633 -15.89 -24.79 -4.59
CA LEU A 633 -17.26 -25.20 -4.90
C LEU A 633 -17.35 -26.68 -5.31
N TYR A 634 -16.42 -27.14 -6.15
CA TYR A 634 -16.30 -28.56 -6.50
C TYR A 634 -16.02 -29.44 -5.30
N HIS A 635 -15.09 -29.03 -4.44
CA HIS A 635 -14.75 -29.79 -3.25
C HIS A 635 -15.96 -29.90 -2.31
N LEU A 636 -16.75 -28.83 -2.12
CA LEU A 636 -18.00 -28.90 -1.35
C LEU A 636 -19.00 -29.90 -1.94
N LEU A 637 -19.17 -29.91 -3.27
CA LEU A 637 -20.05 -30.89 -3.92
C LEU A 637 -19.54 -32.32 -3.73
N LYS A 638 -18.23 -32.55 -3.91
CA LYS A 638 -17.61 -33.86 -3.70
C LYS A 638 -17.77 -34.34 -2.25
N THR A 639 -17.63 -33.45 -1.28
CA THR A 639 -17.69 -33.81 0.14
C THR A 639 -19.12 -34.05 0.63
N TYR A 640 -20.10 -33.27 0.17
CA TYR A 640 -21.45 -33.27 0.76
C TYR A 640 -22.56 -33.82 -0.13
N VAL A 641 -22.32 -34.07 -1.42
CA VAL A 641 -23.29 -34.72 -2.31
C VAL A 641 -22.92 -36.19 -2.50
N PRO A 642 -23.86 -37.13 -2.24
CA PRO A 642 -23.66 -38.55 -2.51
C PRO A 642 -23.29 -38.80 -3.97
N GLU A 643 -22.40 -39.75 -4.21
CA GLU A 643 -21.83 -40.00 -5.54
C GLU A 643 -22.91 -40.28 -6.60
N GLU A 644 -23.97 -40.99 -6.24
CA GLU A 644 -25.08 -41.34 -7.15
C GLU A 644 -25.91 -40.13 -7.56
N SER A 645 -25.91 -39.09 -6.72
CA SER A 645 -26.63 -37.83 -6.92
C SER A 645 -25.78 -36.74 -7.58
N ARG A 646 -24.49 -36.99 -7.81
CA ARG A 646 -23.62 -36.03 -8.48
C ARG A 646 -23.98 -35.94 -9.97
N PRO A 647 -23.90 -34.75 -10.58
CA PRO A 647 -24.09 -34.59 -12.01
C PRO A 647 -23.11 -35.49 -12.77
N LYS A 648 -23.63 -36.38 -13.63
CA LYS A 648 -22.82 -37.32 -14.44
C LYS A 648 -22.08 -36.64 -15.61
N GLU A 649 -22.31 -35.34 -15.83
CA GLU A 649 -21.78 -34.60 -16.98
C GLU A 649 -20.38 -34.02 -16.76
N ASN A 650 -19.59 -33.99 -17.85
CA ASN A 650 -18.27 -33.37 -17.97
C ASN A 650 -18.21 -31.87 -17.62
N THR A 651 -19.35 -31.20 -17.43
CA THR A 651 -19.45 -29.74 -17.27
C THR A 651 -18.66 -29.24 -16.06
N PHE A 652 -18.67 -30.00 -14.96
CA PHE A 652 -17.94 -29.67 -13.73
C PHE A 652 -16.53 -30.31 -13.67
N HIS A 653 -16.33 -31.47 -14.31
CA HIS A 653 -15.04 -32.15 -14.31
C HIS A 653 -14.03 -31.54 -15.31
N GLY A 654 -14.47 -31.13 -16.50
CA GLY A 654 -13.62 -30.47 -17.50
C GLY A 654 -13.13 -29.10 -17.00
N THR A 655 -14.03 -28.32 -16.44
CA THR A 655 -13.75 -27.00 -15.83
C THR A 655 -12.88 -27.08 -14.58
N ASN A 656 -12.97 -28.14 -13.78
CA ASN A 656 -12.02 -28.43 -12.70
C ASN A 656 -10.61 -28.66 -13.27
N ARG A 657 -10.47 -29.57 -14.25
CA ARG A 657 -9.18 -29.84 -14.90
C ARG A 657 -8.56 -28.58 -15.50
N ASP A 658 -9.36 -27.75 -16.16
CA ASP A 658 -8.90 -26.48 -16.72
C ASP A 658 -8.43 -25.51 -15.62
N SER A 659 -9.17 -25.42 -14.51
CA SER A 659 -8.79 -24.60 -13.35
C SER A 659 -7.48 -25.07 -12.71
N VAL A 660 -7.32 -26.38 -12.53
CA VAL A 660 -6.08 -27.00 -12.03
C VAL A 660 -4.92 -26.69 -12.97
N ASN A 661 -5.10 -26.93 -14.28
CA ASN A 661 -4.06 -26.70 -15.28
C ASN A 661 -3.62 -25.23 -15.32
N GLN A 662 -4.57 -24.29 -15.33
CA GLN A 662 -4.28 -22.85 -15.34
C GLN A 662 -3.48 -22.44 -14.09
N MET A 663 -3.89 -22.92 -12.92
CA MET A 663 -3.18 -22.60 -11.67
C MET A 663 -1.77 -23.20 -11.66
N CYS A 664 -1.62 -24.48 -12.02
CA CYS A 664 -0.32 -25.15 -12.13
C CYS A 664 0.61 -24.45 -13.13
N ALA A 665 0.10 -24.06 -14.30
CA ALA A 665 0.85 -23.34 -15.33
C ALA A 665 1.36 -21.98 -14.84
N SER A 666 0.69 -21.35 -13.87
CA SER A 666 1.10 -20.05 -13.31
C SER A 666 2.18 -20.13 -12.22
N VAL A 667 2.42 -21.30 -11.61
CA VAL A 667 3.41 -21.43 -10.50
C VAL A 667 4.86 -21.18 -10.96
N PRO A 668 5.32 -21.73 -12.11
CA PRO A 668 6.71 -21.61 -12.53
C PRO A 668 7.21 -20.17 -12.67
N GLN A 669 6.33 -19.22 -13.00
CA GLN A 669 6.72 -17.81 -13.12
C GLN A 669 7.30 -17.22 -11.82
N PHE A 670 6.99 -17.80 -10.66
CA PHE A 670 7.49 -17.34 -9.36
C PHE A 670 8.62 -18.20 -8.78
N ILE A 671 8.76 -19.44 -9.22
CA ILE A 671 9.78 -20.36 -8.66
C ILE A 671 10.99 -20.56 -9.57
N LEU A 672 10.85 -20.30 -10.88
CA LEU A 672 11.95 -20.41 -11.83
C LEU A 672 12.88 -19.17 -11.73
N PRO A 673 14.21 -19.36 -11.59
CA PRO A 673 15.17 -18.28 -11.64
C PRO A 673 15.13 -17.53 -12.99
N GLY A 674 15.28 -16.20 -12.95
CA GLY A 674 15.40 -15.38 -14.16
C GLY A 674 14.10 -15.11 -14.92
N VAL A 675 12.97 -15.73 -14.57
CA VAL A 675 11.68 -15.46 -15.21
C VAL A 675 11.14 -14.08 -14.88
N HIS A 676 11.24 -13.68 -13.60
CA HIS A 676 10.97 -12.32 -13.16
C HIS A 676 12.24 -11.69 -12.56
N LYS A 677 12.42 -10.37 -12.70
CA LYS A 677 13.62 -9.65 -12.21
C LYS A 677 13.86 -9.83 -10.71
N THR A 678 12.81 -10.08 -9.94
CA THR A 678 12.88 -10.29 -8.48
C THR A 678 13.07 -11.77 -8.09
N ASN A 679 13.05 -12.69 -9.04
CA ASN A 679 13.25 -14.12 -8.77
C ASN A 679 14.73 -14.38 -8.52
N SER A 680 15.04 -14.88 -7.33
CA SER A 680 16.40 -15.18 -6.89
C SER A 680 16.41 -16.46 -6.06
N LEU A 681 17.60 -17.02 -5.81
CA LEU A 681 17.78 -18.15 -4.89
C LEU A 681 18.83 -17.77 -3.82
N PRO A 682 18.49 -17.83 -2.52
CA PRO A 682 17.15 -18.08 -1.97
C PRO A 682 16.14 -16.99 -2.38
N PHE A 683 14.84 -17.27 -2.26
CA PHE A 683 13.80 -16.35 -2.74
C PHE A 683 13.90 -14.97 -2.09
N SER A 684 13.74 -13.93 -2.91
CA SER A 684 13.64 -12.55 -2.43
C SER A 684 12.42 -12.38 -1.53
N PRO A 685 12.39 -11.36 -0.64
CA PRO A 685 11.22 -11.11 0.22
C PRO A 685 9.89 -11.02 -0.55
N VAL A 686 9.86 -10.26 -1.66
CA VAL A 686 8.66 -10.14 -2.50
C VAL A 686 8.29 -11.48 -3.17
N GLN A 687 9.29 -12.25 -3.63
CA GLN A 687 9.05 -13.56 -4.23
C GLN A 687 8.46 -14.56 -3.22
N ARG A 688 8.87 -14.51 -1.94
CA ARG A 688 8.25 -15.32 -0.87
C ARG A 688 6.78 -14.96 -0.67
N LEU A 689 6.43 -13.67 -0.70
CA LEU A 689 5.03 -13.23 -0.63
C LEU A 689 4.23 -13.71 -1.85
N HIS A 690 4.79 -13.64 -3.06
CA HIS A 690 4.10 -14.20 -4.23
C HIS A 690 3.88 -15.71 -4.07
N CYS A 691 4.91 -16.46 -3.68
CA CYS A 691 4.80 -17.91 -3.47
C CYS A 691 3.83 -18.28 -2.34
N SER A 692 3.71 -17.46 -1.28
CA SER A 692 2.78 -17.74 -0.17
C SER A 692 1.31 -17.74 -0.61
N THR A 693 0.96 -16.99 -1.66
CA THR A 693 -0.40 -17.00 -2.23
C THR A 693 -0.78 -18.33 -2.89
N PHE A 694 0.20 -19.17 -3.24
CA PHE A 694 -0.01 -20.47 -3.89
C PHE A 694 -0.11 -21.63 -2.91
N LEU A 695 0.28 -21.46 -1.65
CA LEU A 695 0.41 -22.57 -0.71
C LEU A 695 -0.93 -23.28 -0.44
N ALA A 696 -1.96 -22.55 -0.03
CA ALA A 696 -3.29 -23.14 0.18
C ALA A 696 -3.96 -23.59 -1.13
N PRO A 697 -3.84 -22.85 -2.25
CA PRO A 697 -4.31 -23.36 -3.54
C PRO A 697 -3.63 -24.64 -4.02
N LEU A 698 -2.33 -24.83 -3.77
CA LEU A 698 -1.60 -26.07 -4.07
C LEU A 698 -2.10 -27.23 -3.20
N TYR A 699 -2.40 -26.98 -1.93
CA TYR A 699 -3.09 -27.95 -1.08
C TYR A 699 -4.45 -28.34 -1.68
N LEU A 700 -5.25 -27.37 -2.11
CA LEU A 700 -6.56 -27.65 -2.73
C LEU A 700 -6.43 -28.46 -4.02
N ILE A 701 -5.48 -28.11 -4.89
CA ILE A 701 -5.17 -28.89 -6.11
C ILE A 701 -4.85 -30.34 -5.75
N ASN A 702 -4.03 -30.57 -4.72
CA ASN A 702 -3.71 -31.92 -4.26
C ASN A 702 -4.96 -32.70 -3.81
N GLN A 703 -5.94 -32.03 -3.19
CA GLN A 703 -7.20 -32.65 -2.74
C GLN A 703 -8.19 -32.95 -3.87
N VAL A 704 -8.32 -32.04 -4.84
CA VAL A 704 -9.33 -32.16 -5.89
C VAL A 704 -8.83 -32.91 -7.13
N SER A 705 -7.52 -32.99 -7.34
CA SER A 705 -6.94 -33.69 -8.50
C SER A 705 -7.01 -35.21 -8.33
N GLU A 706 -7.40 -35.90 -9.39
CA GLU A 706 -7.32 -37.36 -9.50
C GLU A 706 -6.04 -37.82 -10.23
N ASP A 707 -5.30 -36.89 -10.84
CA ASP A 707 -4.04 -37.17 -11.53
C ASP A 707 -2.88 -37.21 -10.52
N GLU A 708 -2.33 -38.42 -10.32
CA GLU A 708 -1.19 -38.67 -9.44
C GLU A 708 0.08 -37.91 -9.89
N LYS A 709 0.24 -37.61 -11.19
CA LYS A 709 1.35 -36.79 -11.66
C LYS A 709 1.23 -35.34 -11.17
N VAL A 710 0.01 -34.81 -11.14
CA VAL A 710 -0.25 -33.46 -10.61
C VAL A 710 0.05 -33.42 -9.11
N LYS A 711 -0.39 -34.42 -8.34
CA LYS A 711 -0.10 -34.49 -6.89
C LYS A 711 1.41 -34.59 -6.61
N ALA A 712 2.11 -35.45 -7.34
CA ALA A 712 3.56 -35.58 -7.22
C ALA A 712 4.28 -34.26 -7.54
N TRP A 713 3.85 -33.56 -8.60
CA TRP A 713 4.37 -32.25 -8.98
C TRP A 713 4.11 -31.18 -7.91
N VAL A 714 2.90 -31.13 -7.32
CA VAL A 714 2.59 -30.22 -6.21
C VAL A 714 3.55 -30.43 -5.04
N HIS A 715 3.79 -31.68 -4.64
CA HIS A 715 4.73 -32.01 -3.57
C HIS A 715 6.15 -31.55 -3.90
N GLN A 716 6.57 -31.71 -5.16
CA GLN A 716 7.87 -31.25 -5.63
C GLN A 716 8.00 -29.71 -5.57
N CYS A 717 6.99 -28.96 -6.02
CA CYS A 717 6.97 -27.51 -5.91
C CYS A 717 7.04 -27.04 -4.46
N LEU A 718 6.25 -27.62 -3.55
CA LEU A 718 6.27 -27.29 -2.13
C LEU A 718 7.65 -27.57 -1.51
N LYS A 719 8.26 -28.71 -1.84
CA LYS A 719 9.61 -29.06 -1.42
C LYS A 719 10.65 -28.07 -1.93
N PHE A 720 10.55 -27.63 -3.19
CA PHE A 720 11.44 -26.62 -3.77
C PHE A 720 11.29 -25.25 -3.09
N MET A 721 10.06 -24.77 -2.89
CA MET A 721 9.79 -23.52 -2.17
C MET A 721 10.34 -23.55 -0.74
N TRP A 722 10.25 -24.69 -0.06
CA TRP A 722 10.82 -24.87 1.27
C TRP A 722 12.36 -24.89 1.26
N GLN A 723 12.96 -25.80 0.48
CA GLN A 723 14.40 -26.08 0.55
C GLN A 723 15.23 -24.99 -0.12
N SER A 724 14.85 -24.60 -1.34
CA SER A 724 15.57 -23.61 -2.14
C SER A 724 15.08 -22.20 -1.86
N GLY A 725 13.76 -22.03 -1.70
CA GLY A 725 13.13 -20.74 -1.44
C GLY A 725 13.16 -20.28 0.03
N ARG A 726 13.52 -21.17 0.97
CA ARG A 726 13.49 -20.93 2.43
C ARG A 726 12.11 -20.53 2.97
N LEU A 727 11.04 -20.98 2.32
CA LEU A 727 9.67 -20.70 2.75
C LEU A 727 9.18 -21.77 3.73
N LYS A 728 9.24 -21.49 5.04
CA LYS A 728 8.85 -22.46 6.10
C LYS A 728 7.42 -22.97 5.95
N SER A 729 6.47 -22.09 5.61
CA SER A 729 5.08 -22.50 5.42
C SER A 729 4.88 -23.48 4.26
N ALA A 730 5.78 -23.54 3.27
CA ALA A 730 5.72 -24.60 2.26
C ALA A 730 6.01 -25.99 2.85
N LYS A 731 6.87 -26.08 3.87
CA LYS A 731 7.11 -27.33 4.63
C LYS A 731 5.87 -27.78 5.39
N GLU A 732 5.21 -26.84 6.08
CA GLU A 732 4.00 -27.09 6.85
C GLU A 732 2.90 -27.63 5.94
N ILE A 733 2.72 -27.03 4.77
CA ILE A 733 1.71 -27.44 3.81
C ILE A 733 2.05 -28.78 3.18
N LEU A 734 3.31 -29.05 2.86
CA LEU A 734 3.75 -30.37 2.40
C LEU A 734 3.48 -31.47 3.45
N TYR A 735 3.62 -31.13 4.74
CA TYR A 735 3.27 -32.06 5.81
C TYR A 735 1.75 -32.28 5.89
N VAL A 736 0.96 -31.19 5.85
CA VAL A 736 -0.51 -31.25 5.89
C VAL A 736 -1.09 -32.04 4.70
N THR A 737 -0.55 -31.89 3.48
CA THR A 737 -1.00 -32.70 2.33
C THR A 737 -0.80 -34.20 2.53
N GLN A 738 0.14 -34.60 3.39
CA GLN A 738 0.46 -36.00 3.67
C GLN A 738 -0.27 -36.54 4.90
N THR A 739 -0.50 -35.73 5.93
CA THR A 739 -1.02 -36.21 7.23
C THR A 739 -2.47 -35.82 7.52
N ALA A 740 -3.00 -34.79 6.87
CA ALA A 740 -4.34 -34.28 7.11
C ALA A 740 -5.01 -33.84 5.79
N PRO A 741 -5.24 -34.77 4.85
CA PRO A 741 -5.81 -34.43 3.54
C PRO A 741 -7.24 -33.90 3.61
N ASP A 742 -7.98 -34.21 4.67
CA ASP A 742 -9.38 -33.78 4.82
C ASP A 742 -9.53 -32.42 5.50
N LEU A 743 -8.43 -31.71 5.75
CA LEU A 743 -8.47 -30.40 6.39
C LEU A 743 -9.14 -29.37 5.46
N ASP A 744 -10.05 -28.57 6.02
CA ASP A 744 -10.76 -27.56 5.24
C ASP A 744 -9.79 -26.53 4.62
N TYR A 745 -10.04 -26.17 3.36
CA TYR A 745 -9.22 -25.20 2.62
C TYR A 745 -8.98 -23.90 3.41
N TRP A 746 -10.00 -23.37 4.07
CA TRP A 746 -9.86 -22.09 4.76
C TRP A 746 -9.07 -22.20 6.05
N THR A 747 -9.06 -23.38 6.68
CA THR A 747 -8.13 -23.68 7.77
C THR A 747 -6.69 -23.66 7.27
N VAL A 748 -6.42 -24.30 6.13
CA VAL A 748 -5.10 -24.28 5.50
C VAL A 748 -4.70 -22.87 5.07
N PHE A 749 -5.63 -22.10 4.50
CA PHE A 749 -5.44 -20.70 4.12
C PHE A 749 -5.10 -19.79 5.31
N ALA A 750 -5.63 -20.09 6.50
CA ALA A 750 -5.26 -19.41 7.73
C ALA A 750 -3.82 -19.78 8.16
N MET A 751 -3.47 -21.07 8.13
CA MET A 751 -2.13 -21.55 8.51
C MET A 751 -0.99 -20.90 7.71
N THR A 752 -1.21 -20.62 6.42
CA THR A 752 -0.18 -20.02 5.55
C THR A 752 0.07 -18.54 5.85
N GLY A 753 -0.78 -17.87 6.64
CA GLY A 753 -0.76 -16.42 6.81
C GLY A 753 -1.23 -15.64 5.55
N SER A 754 -1.64 -16.34 4.49
CA SER A 754 -2.04 -15.74 3.22
C SER A 754 -3.31 -14.89 3.35
N TYR A 755 -4.17 -15.20 4.32
CA TYR A 755 -5.36 -14.43 4.64
C TYR A 755 -5.07 -13.06 5.30
N ALA A 756 -3.94 -12.91 5.99
CA ALA A 756 -3.50 -11.62 6.51
C ALA A 756 -3.03 -10.70 5.37
N LEU A 757 -2.39 -11.28 4.35
CA LEU A 757 -1.75 -10.56 3.26
C LEU A 757 -2.65 -10.40 2.02
N GLY A 758 -3.64 -11.28 1.87
CA GLY A 758 -4.58 -11.32 0.74
C GLY A 758 -5.86 -10.51 0.93
N ALA A 759 -6.06 -9.92 2.11
CA ALA A 759 -7.20 -9.06 2.44
C ALA A 759 -7.12 -7.68 1.73
#